data_AF-A0A6G8ALF5-F1
#
_entry.id   AF-A0A6G8ALF5-F1
#
_cell.length_a   1.000
_cell.length_b   1.000
_cell.length_c   1.000
_cell.angle_alpha   90.00
_cell.angle_beta   90.00
_cell.angle_gamma   90.00
#
_symmetry.space_group_name_H-M   'P 1'
#
loop_
_entity.id
_entity.type
_entity.pdbx_description
1 polymer ?
#
loop_
_entity_poly.entity_id
_entity_poly.type
_entity_poly.pdbx_seq_one_letter_code
_entity_poly.pdbx_strand_id
1 'polypeptide(L)'
;MVDGRNESGFALITVLGLIIFISLMVGGVFYVARIVFNQVDKADQVKVMKDAEEYVMQDATDDIQRRMDEILSPKELKTVDFGDTPQKLGHLVDEKMPKNVGTKQSFGSEKQFASTVELKSIQKKKVKPYIMTASGWKKDPSANNPTAATNIELTFELETEIKETLKTGEVKEKQSTVDFVYEVQWNQIDIAEEFTELDVWRNIAYSHNLPNGARYLSGDEWVKKMVEFYNYGEETRKTFNYTEYNDNASYETGKDAQGYFDTTDGKFLDFSRTGKPVADLSLQGSLLLENGVKLQGKSTNSQNLLVNGTLGLRSKQNQENSISDLSIKAGRGIFVDLSDASGYLALNKVSTDAMGMLVNNTKKNNKKPGGFLFGEGQLSLSGSTGMKANNLNGYKSNPIKKNPVDNYWSEYQKGSLVIASSNFEAGSFDLGNNLMASSDAERKIDVAGNFLLTSAMINRQSERQNISYFDESKSVTTPYAPSKFILDGKNTKMVVAGKSFIDAPKTNRRDTPKKNSKDNSKYYGDSEDWNGIILKDRATLELGYTGVEPFNLDIEKDAQFSMKLLPDLLFFDDTFLFNSVSKKTLNGKVILNAYNQTDAENLKSELKRQAIPVAIVSKEDEAKNGEVTIVKPINSGGVESSQLISRTFSYVMDVDY
;
A
#
# COMPACT_ATOMS: atom_id res chain seq x y z
N MET A 1 46.04 -4.36 -48.65
CA MET A 1 45.82 -5.11 -47.40
C MET A 1 44.88 -4.29 -46.53
N VAL A 2 43.89 -4.96 -45.91
CA VAL A 2 42.93 -4.50 -44.87
C VAL A 2 41.74 -3.65 -45.40
N ASP A 3 40.45 -3.96 -45.22
CA ASP A 3 39.75 -5.17 -44.75
C ASP A 3 38.29 -5.14 -45.28
N GLY A 4 37.91 -6.12 -46.12
CA GLY A 4 36.53 -6.33 -46.62
C GLY A 4 35.65 -7.12 -45.65
N ARG A 5 35.68 -6.77 -44.35
CA ARG A 5 35.06 -7.58 -43.28
C ARG A 5 33.76 -7.03 -42.68
N ASN A 6 33.27 -5.85 -43.09
CA ASN A 6 32.09 -5.24 -42.45
C ASN A 6 30.78 -5.30 -43.25
N GLU A 7 30.79 -5.42 -44.58
CA GLU A 7 29.55 -5.51 -45.37
C GLU A 7 28.93 -6.90 -45.34
N SER A 8 29.76 -7.95 -45.30
CA SER A 8 29.30 -9.34 -45.13
C SER A 8 28.74 -9.61 -43.74
N GLY A 9 29.27 -8.96 -42.69
CA GLY A 9 28.74 -9.09 -41.31
C GLY A 9 27.36 -8.46 -41.11
N PHE A 10 27.11 -7.29 -41.71
CA PHE A 10 25.81 -6.63 -41.62
C PHE A 10 24.73 -7.35 -42.45
N ALA A 11 25.11 -7.85 -43.63
CA ALA A 11 24.25 -8.72 -44.44
C ALA A 11 23.92 -10.03 -43.70
N LEU A 12 24.90 -10.64 -43.02
CA LEU A 12 24.70 -11.86 -42.23
C LEU A 12 23.74 -11.63 -41.04
N ILE A 13 23.87 -10.51 -40.32
CA ILE A 13 22.98 -10.15 -39.21
C ILE A 13 21.56 -9.86 -39.71
N THR A 14 21.41 -9.19 -40.85
CA THR A 14 20.10 -8.90 -41.44
C THR A 14 19.43 -10.18 -41.92
N VAL A 15 20.18 -11.09 -42.54
CA VAL A 15 19.70 -12.42 -42.95
C VAL A 15 19.38 -13.30 -41.73
N LEU A 16 20.19 -13.28 -40.67
CA LEU A 16 19.87 -13.97 -39.42
C LEU A 16 18.62 -13.39 -38.75
N GLY A 17 18.47 -12.07 -38.74
CA GLY A 17 17.26 -11.40 -38.25
C GLY A 17 16.02 -11.80 -39.05
N LEU A 18 16.16 -11.90 -40.38
CA LEU A 18 15.09 -12.38 -41.26
C LEU A 18 14.77 -13.86 -41.01
N ILE A 19 15.78 -14.71 -40.82
CA ILE A 19 15.61 -16.14 -40.49
C ILE A 19 14.93 -16.30 -39.14
N ILE A 20 15.31 -15.52 -38.12
CA ILE A 20 14.66 -15.52 -36.79
C ILE A 20 13.21 -15.05 -36.92
N PHE A 21 12.95 -13.99 -37.70
CA PHE A 21 11.61 -13.47 -37.92
C PHE A 21 10.71 -14.47 -38.66
N ILE A 22 11.22 -15.11 -39.71
CA ILE A 22 10.54 -16.19 -40.43
C ILE A 22 10.34 -17.39 -39.50
N SER A 23 11.31 -17.74 -38.66
CA SER A 23 11.19 -18.84 -37.70
C SER A 23 10.15 -18.55 -36.61
N LEU A 24 10.01 -17.29 -36.18
CA LEU A 24 8.96 -16.84 -35.28
C LEU A 24 7.58 -16.85 -35.95
N MET A 25 7.49 -16.44 -37.22
CA MET A 25 6.25 -16.54 -38.00
C MET A 25 5.85 -18.00 -38.20
N VAL A 26 6.80 -18.87 -38.59
CA VAL A 26 6.59 -20.31 -38.75
C VAL A 26 6.22 -20.94 -37.39
N GLY A 27 6.89 -20.55 -36.31
CA GLY A 27 6.55 -20.97 -34.94
C GLY A 27 5.15 -20.53 -34.52
N GLY A 28 4.73 -19.31 -34.88
CA GLY A 28 3.38 -18.80 -34.67
C GLY A 28 2.35 -19.58 -35.49
N VAL A 29 2.64 -19.87 -36.76
CA VAL A 29 1.79 -20.71 -37.62
C VAL A 29 1.71 -22.14 -37.08
N PHE A 30 2.80 -22.74 -36.59
CA PHE A 30 2.78 -24.07 -35.97
C PHE A 30 2.08 -24.08 -34.61
N TYR A 31 2.14 -22.98 -33.85
CA TYR A 31 1.40 -22.86 -32.59
C TYR A 31 -0.11 -22.75 -32.84
N VAL A 32 -0.52 -21.89 -33.77
CA VAL A 32 -1.91 -21.80 -34.24
C VAL A 32 -2.34 -23.14 -34.85
N ALA A 33 -1.51 -23.77 -35.67
CA ALA A 33 -1.79 -25.07 -36.26
C ALA A 33 -1.85 -26.18 -35.19
N ARG A 34 -1.09 -26.13 -34.11
CA ARG A 34 -1.15 -27.09 -32.99
C ARG A 34 -2.41 -26.92 -32.16
N ILE A 35 -2.85 -25.68 -31.93
CA ILE A 35 -4.13 -25.39 -31.29
C ILE A 35 -5.27 -25.91 -32.16
N VAL A 36 -5.24 -25.60 -33.46
CA VAL A 36 -6.21 -26.09 -34.45
C VAL A 36 -6.15 -27.62 -34.55
N PHE A 37 -4.98 -28.24 -34.58
CA PHE A 37 -4.80 -29.69 -34.64
C PHE A 37 -5.33 -30.39 -33.38
N ASN A 38 -5.09 -29.85 -32.18
CA ASN A 38 -5.65 -30.39 -30.94
C ASN A 38 -7.18 -30.24 -30.86
N GLN A 39 -7.75 -29.18 -31.44
CA GLN A 39 -9.20 -28.99 -31.52
C GLN A 39 -9.83 -29.89 -32.60
N VAL A 40 -9.16 -30.09 -33.73
CA VAL A 40 -9.54 -31.00 -34.82
C VAL A 40 -9.46 -32.45 -34.35
N ASP A 41 -8.41 -32.85 -33.63
CA ASP A 41 -8.24 -34.21 -33.11
C ASP A 41 -9.30 -34.57 -32.06
N LYS A 42 -9.73 -33.60 -31.23
CA LYS A 42 -10.88 -33.79 -30.32
C LYS A 42 -12.20 -33.90 -31.06
N ALA A 43 -12.44 -33.06 -32.07
CA ALA A 43 -13.66 -33.08 -32.87
C ALA A 43 -13.78 -34.37 -33.72
N ASP A 44 -12.66 -34.88 -34.23
CA ASP A 44 -12.58 -36.09 -35.08
C ASP A 44 -12.55 -37.38 -34.25
N GLN A 45 -12.39 -37.33 -32.93
CA GLN A 45 -12.48 -38.50 -32.05
C GLN A 45 -13.91 -38.80 -31.57
N VAL A 46 -14.85 -37.87 -31.77
CA VAL A 46 -16.26 -38.04 -31.42
C VAL A 46 -16.90 -39.13 -32.27
N LYS A 47 -17.53 -40.11 -31.62
CA LYS A 47 -18.10 -41.30 -32.27
C LYS A 47 -19.60 -41.47 -32.06
N VAL A 48 -20.13 -40.92 -30.96
CA VAL A 48 -21.53 -41.10 -30.56
C VAL A 48 -22.19 -39.76 -30.29
N MET A 49 -23.51 -39.68 -30.50
CA MET A 49 -24.29 -38.44 -30.38
C MET A 49 -24.06 -37.72 -29.04
N LYS A 50 -24.04 -38.47 -27.93
CA LYS A 50 -23.83 -37.88 -26.60
C LYS A 50 -22.50 -37.11 -26.47
N ASP A 51 -21.41 -37.68 -27.00
CA ASP A 51 -20.11 -37.03 -26.96
C ASP A 51 -20.08 -35.80 -27.89
N ALA A 52 -20.86 -35.83 -28.98
CA ALA A 52 -21.04 -34.68 -29.87
C ALA A 52 -21.78 -33.54 -29.15
N GLU A 53 -22.79 -33.87 -28.35
CA GLU A 53 -23.53 -32.91 -27.50
C GLU A 53 -22.62 -32.25 -26.48
N GLU A 54 -21.91 -33.04 -25.67
CA GLU A 54 -20.98 -32.53 -24.67
C GLU A 54 -19.89 -31.64 -25.31
N TYR A 55 -19.35 -32.05 -26.47
CA TYR A 55 -18.35 -31.28 -27.20
C TYR A 55 -18.90 -29.93 -27.71
N VAL A 56 -20.08 -29.94 -28.33
CA VAL A 56 -20.70 -28.71 -28.89
C VAL A 56 -21.10 -27.75 -27.77
N MET A 57 -21.63 -28.28 -26.66
CA MET A 57 -21.95 -27.47 -25.48
C MET A 57 -20.71 -26.83 -24.88
N GLN A 58 -19.65 -27.60 -24.66
CA GLN A 58 -18.39 -27.08 -24.11
C GLN A 58 -17.84 -25.95 -24.99
N ASP A 59 -17.77 -26.18 -26.31
CA ASP A 59 -17.28 -25.19 -27.26
C ASP A 59 -18.14 -23.91 -27.27
N ALA A 60 -19.46 -24.04 -27.16
CA ALA A 60 -20.36 -22.90 -27.07
C ALA A 60 -20.18 -22.11 -25.76
N THR A 61 -20.03 -22.80 -24.62
CA THR A 61 -19.76 -22.14 -23.33
C THR A 61 -18.40 -21.44 -23.31
N ASP A 62 -17.38 -22.04 -23.92
CA ASP A 62 -16.06 -21.43 -24.09
C ASP A 62 -16.13 -20.17 -24.98
N ASP A 63 -16.96 -20.18 -26.03
CA ASP A 63 -17.18 -19.00 -26.88
C ASP A 63 -17.88 -17.86 -26.11
N ILE A 64 -18.92 -18.18 -25.34
CA ILE A 64 -19.60 -17.20 -24.47
C ILE A 64 -18.63 -16.63 -23.43
N GLN A 65 -17.84 -17.47 -22.78
CA GLN A 65 -16.83 -17.02 -21.82
C GLN A 65 -15.82 -16.07 -22.48
N ARG A 66 -15.27 -16.44 -23.64
CA ARG A 66 -14.33 -15.59 -24.38
C ARG A 66 -14.96 -14.25 -24.76
N ARG A 67 -16.20 -14.24 -25.22
CA ARG A 67 -16.93 -13.00 -25.54
C ARG A 67 -17.17 -12.14 -24.31
N MET A 68 -17.51 -12.74 -23.16
CA MET A 68 -17.62 -12.00 -21.91
C MET A 68 -16.29 -11.36 -21.53
N ASP A 69 -15.18 -12.09 -21.64
CA ASP A 69 -13.85 -11.55 -21.36
C ASP A 69 -13.48 -10.40 -22.32
N GLU A 70 -13.91 -10.47 -23.59
CA GLU A 70 -13.78 -9.37 -24.56
C GLU A 70 -14.67 -8.16 -24.20
N ILE A 71 -15.95 -8.40 -23.84
CA ILE A 71 -16.88 -7.35 -23.40
C ILE A 71 -16.34 -6.64 -22.17
N LEU A 72 -15.74 -7.38 -21.24
CA LEU A 72 -15.15 -6.85 -20.00
C LEU A 72 -13.71 -6.32 -20.20
N SER A 73 -13.18 -6.42 -21.41
CA SER A 73 -11.80 -6.03 -21.71
C SER A 73 -11.61 -4.51 -21.68
N PRO A 74 -10.37 -4.03 -21.45
CA PRO A 74 -10.08 -2.59 -21.42
C PRO A 74 -10.37 -1.87 -22.74
N LYS A 75 -10.36 -2.63 -23.84
CA LYS A 75 -10.60 -2.11 -25.17
C LYS A 75 -12.06 -1.71 -25.36
N GLU A 76 -12.97 -2.49 -24.80
CA GLU A 76 -14.42 -2.31 -24.93
C GLU A 76 -14.99 -1.47 -23.77
N LEU A 77 -14.48 -1.65 -22.55
CA LEU A 77 -14.89 -0.87 -21.38
C LEU A 77 -13.95 0.30 -21.12
N LYS A 78 -14.40 1.50 -21.49
CA LYS A 78 -13.73 2.75 -21.09
C LYS A 78 -13.97 3.12 -19.63
N THR A 79 -15.05 2.64 -18.99
CA THR A 79 -15.36 2.84 -17.56
C THR A 79 -16.13 1.63 -17.04
N VAL A 80 -15.98 1.30 -15.75
CA VAL A 80 -16.81 0.30 -15.04
C VAL A 80 -17.72 1.07 -14.09
N ASP A 81 -18.88 1.49 -14.58
CA ASP A 81 -19.97 1.98 -13.74
C ASP A 81 -21.28 1.30 -14.14
N PHE A 82 -21.40 0.03 -13.74
CA PHE A 82 -22.61 -0.76 -13.92
C PHE A 82 -23.70 -0.43 -12.89
N GLY A 83 -23.39 0.41 -11.89
CA GLY A 83 -24.28 0.64 -10.75
C GLY A 83 -24.30 -0.56 -9.80
N ASP A 84 -25.37 -0.70 -9.03
CA ASP A 84 -25.56 -1.83 -8.11
C ASP A 84 -26.62 -2.83 -8.61
N THR A 85 -27.08 -2.67 -9.85
CA THR A 85 -28.12 -3.47 -10.49
C THR A 85 -27.59 -4.21 -11.72
N PRO A 86 -28.23 -5.31 -12.15
CA PRO A 86 -27.84 -6.03 -13.36
C PRO A 86 -28.08 -5.27 -14.67
N GLN A 87 -28.72 -4.09 -14.64
CA GLN A 87 -29.31 -3.48 -15.83
C GLN A 87 -28.27 -3.00 -16.83
N LYS A 88 -27.28 -2.20 -16.39
CA LYS A 88 -26.26 -1.63 -17.29
C LYS A 88 -25.38 -2.72 -17.91
N LEU A 89 -24.87 -3.64 -17.08
CA LEU A 89 -24.09 -4.79 -17.56
C LEU A 89 -24.94 -5.68 -18.48
N GLY A 90 -26.18 -5.96 -18.09
CA GLY A 90 -27.11 -6.75 -18.91
C GLY A 90 -27.37 -6.12 -20.27
N HIS A 91 -27.53 -4.81 -20.35
CA HIS A 91 -27.76 -4.10 -21.61
C HIS A 91 -26.53 -4.16 -22.55
N LEU A 92 -25.33 -4.06 -21.98
CA LEU A 92 -24.07 -4.20 -22.73
C LEU A 92 -23.90 -5.62 -23.28
N VAL A 93 -24.24 -6.63 -22.46
CA VAL A 93 -24.17 -8.04 -22.86
C VAL A 93 -25.21 -8.35 -23.94
N ASP A 94 -26.44 -7.87 -23.80
CA ASP A 94 -27.50 -8.04 -24.80
C ASP A 94 -27.12 -7.46 -26.17
N GLU A 95 -26.42 -6.32 -26.18
CA GLU A 95 -26.00 -5.67 -27.42
C GLU A 95 -24.89 -6.45 -28.15
N LYS A 96 -23.97 -7.07 -27.40
CA LYS A 96 -22.76 -7.69 -27.94
C LYS A 96 -22.85 -9.20 -28.11
N MET A 97 -23.81 -9.86 -27.47
CA MET A 97 -23.99 -11.31 -27.60
C MET A 97 -24.80 -11.68 -28.84
N PRO A 98 -24.27 -12.58 -29.70
CA PRO A 98 -25.01 -13.02 -30.87
C PRO A 98 -26.13 -14.00 -30.48
N LYS A 99 -27.22 -14.01 -31.25
CA LYS A 99 -28.28 -15.03 -31.12
C LYS A 99 -27.83 -16.41 -31.57
N ASN A 100 -26.98 -16.49 -32.60
CA ASN A 100 -26.33 -17.72 -33.04
C ASN A 100 -24.91 -17.73 -32.48
N VAL A 101 -24.64 -18.65 -31.55
CA VAL A 101 -23.35 -18.77 -30.88
C VAL A 101 -22.37 -19.56 -31.75
N GLY A 102 -22.86 -20.55 -32.49
CA GLY A 102 -22.02 -21.36 -33.36
C GLY A 102 -22.79 -22.28 -34.28
N THR A 103 -22.13 -22.65 -35.38
CA THR A 103 -22.61 -23.70 -36.28
C THR A 103 -21.41 -24.52 -36.72
N LYS A 104 -21.49 -25.84 -36.57
CA LYS A 104 -20.47 -26.78 -37.04
C LYS A 104 -21.06 -27.71 -38.07
N GLN A 105 -20.32 -27.94 -39.15
CA GLN A 105 -20.70 -28.89 -40.19
C GLN A 105 -19.63 -29.98 -40.30
N SER A 106 -20.09 -31.21 -40.51
CA SER A 106 -19.24 -32.34 -40.88
C SER A 106 -18.09 -32.63 -39.90
N PHE A 107 -18.44 -32.81 -38.62
CA PHE A 107 -17.51 -33.18 -37.54
C PHE A 107 -17.77 -34.61 -37.01
N GLY A 108 -16.87 -35.14 -36.19
CA GLY A 108 -16.85 -36.54 -35.77
C GLY A 108 -15.94 -37.41 -36.65
N SER A 109 -15.61 -38.59 -36.14
CA SER A 109 -14.68 -39.55 -36.78
C SER A 109 -15.03 -39.96 -38.20
N GLU A 110 -16.31 -39.87 -38.58
CA GLU A 110 -16.80 -40.13 -39.94
C GLU A 110 -17.42 -38.89 -40.59
N LYS A 111 -17.19 -37.70 -40.00
CA LYS A 111 -17.81 -36.42 -40.38
C LYS A 111 -19.34 -36.47 -40.41
N GLN A 112 -19.90 -37.30 -39.53
CA GLN A 112 -21.32 -37.63 -39.50
C GLN A 112 -22.17 -36.58 -38.79
N PHE A 113 -21.59 -35.68 -38.00
CA PHE A 113 -22.34 -34.71 -37.20
C PHE A 113 -22.38 -33.31 -37.82
N ALA A 114 -23.50 -32.62 -37.62
CA ALA A 114 -23.66 -31.19 -37.82
C ALA A 114 -24.41 -30.60 -36.61
N SER A 115 -24.11 -29.38 -36.22
CA SER A 115 -24.76 -28.73 -35.08
C SER A 115 -25.00 -27.25 -35.27
N THR A 116 -26.03 -26.77 -34.60
CA THR A 116 -26.39 -25.35 -34.46
C THR A 116 -26.61 -25.04 -32.98
N VAL A 117 -26.06 -23.91 -32.52
CA VAL A 117 -26.20 -23.45 -31.14
C VAL A 117 -26.79 -22.05 -31.10
N GLU A 118 -27.92 -21.91 -30.43
CA GLU A 118 -28.65 -20.66 -30.28
C GLU A 118 -28.67 -20.20 -28.82
N LEU A 119 -28.48 -18.90 -28.61
CA LEU A 119 -28.71 -18.24 -27.33
C LEU A 119 -30.19 -17.85 -27.25
N LYS A 120 -30.95 -18.52 -26.38
CA LYS A 120 -32.39 -18.27 -26.22
C LYS A 120 -32.66 -17.09 -25.31
N SER A 121 -31.98 -17.04 -24.17
CA SER A 121 -32.20 -15.99 -23.19
C SER A 121 -30.94 -15.70 -22.36
N ILE A 122 -30.90 -14.51 -21.77
CA ILE A 122 -29.89 -14.11 -20.78
C ILE A 122 -30.62 -13.62 -19.53
N GLN A 123 -30.64 -14.45 -18.50
CA GLN A 123 -31.16 -14.06 -17.19
C GLN A 123 -30.10 -13.26 -16.44
N LYS A 124 -30.49 -12.14 -15.84
CA LYS A 124 -29.57 -11.29 -15.06
C LYS A 124 -30.06 -11.13 -13.64
N LYS A 125 -29.22 -11.44 -12.66
CA LYS A 125 -29.59 -11.41 -11.25
C LYS A 125 -28.48 -10.82 -10.39
N LYS A 126 -28.88 -9.98 -9.43
CA LYS A 126 -27.98 -9.58 -8.33
C LYS A 126 -27.84 -10.72 -7.34
N VAL A 127 -26.62 -11.12 -7.07
CA VAL A 127 -26.30 -12.20 -6.13
C VAL A 127 -25.38 -11.69 -5.04
N LYS A 128 -25.24 -12.46 -3.96
CA LYS A 128 -24.33 -12.10 -2.88
C LYS A 128 -22.87 -12.16 -3.39
N PRO A 129 -22.01 -11.20 -2.99
CA PRO A 129 -20.61 -11.23 -3.35
C PRO A 129 -19.89 -12.39 -2.66
N TYR A 130 -18.75 -12.80 -3.22
CA TYR A 130 -17.86 -13.78 -2.64
C TYR A 130 -16.80 -13.14 -1.76
N ILE A 131 -16.50 -13.80 -0.65
CA ILE A 131 -15.40 -13.50 0.28
C ILE A 131 -14.42 -14.67 0.35
N MET A 132 -13.14 -14.37 0.57
CA MET A 132 -12.12 -15.42 0.75
C MET A 132 -12.23 -15.98 2.17
N THR A 133 -12.28 -17.30 2.28
CA THR A 133 -12.16 -18.01 3.55
C THR A 133 -10.97 -18.95 3.51
N ALA A 134 -10.56 -19.50 4.65
CA ALA A 134 -9.54 -20.56 4.68
C ALA A 134 -9.89 -21.78 3.80
N SER A 135 -11.18 -21.97 3.50
CA SER A 135 -11.71 -23.03 2.63
C SER A 135 -11.96 -22.61 1.17
N GLY A 136 -11.47 -21.43 0.75
CA GLY A 136 -11.71 -20.86 -0.57
C GLY A 136 -12.85 -19.84 -0.61
N TRP A 137 -13.33 -19.52 -1.81
CA TRP A 137 -14.36 -18.51 -2.05
C TRP A 137 -15.74 -18.99 -1.63
N LYS A 138 -16.44 -18.18 -0.82
CA LYS A 138 -17.82 -18.46 -0.39
C LYS A 138 -18.65 -17.19 -0.51
N LYS A 139 -19.93 -17.34 -0.87
CA LYS A 139 -20.89 -16.22 -0.88
C LYS A 139 -20.99 -15.64 0.54
N ASP A 140 -20.89 -14.33 0.67
CA ASP A 140 -20.90 -13.62 1.95
C ASP A 140 -22.23 -13.89 2.68
N PRO A 141 -22.20 -14.51 3.87
CA PRO A 141 -23.42 -14.76 4.63
C PRO A 141 -23.98 -13.48 5.25
N SER A 142 -23.17 -12.43 5.42
CA SER A 142 -23.53 -11.21 6.14
C SER A 142 -24.61 -10.39 5.41
N ALA A 143 -25.41 -9.65 6.18
CA ALA A 143 -26.36 -8.66 5.64
C ALA A 143 -25.69 -7.33 5.30
N ASN A 144 -24.57 -7.03 6.00
CA ASN A 144 -23.79 -5.81 5.84
C ASN A 144 -22.49 -6.19 5.15
N ASN A 145 -22.54 -6.31 3.82
CA ASN A 145 -21.37 -6.61 2.99
C ASN A 145 -20.18 -5.70 3.35
N PRO A 146 -19.15 -6.19 4.05
CA PRO A 146 -18.07 -5.37 4.57
C PRO A 146 -17.13 -4.87 3.48
N THR A 147 -17.23 -5.42 2.26
CA THR A 147 -16.36 -5.11 1.13
C THR A 147 -16.96 -4.10 0.14
N ALA A 148 -18.21 -3.67 0.36
CA ALA A 148 -18.97 -2.84 -0.58
C ALA A 148 -19.03 -3.41 -2.03
N ALA A 149 -18.80 -4.72 -2.18
CA ALA A 149 -18.85 -5.44 -3.45
C ALA A 149 -20.28 -5.63 -3.99
N THR A 150 -20.49 -5.42 -5.29
CA THR A 150 -21.68 -5.88 -6.01
C THR A 150 -21.30 -7.07 -6.87
N ASN A 151 -22.15 -8.10 -6.89
CA ASN A 151 -21.96 -9.27 -7.74
C ASN A 151 -23.23 -9.51 -8.57
N ILE A 152 -23.07 -9.66 -9.88
CA ILE A 152 -24.14 -9.95 -10.84
C ILE A 152 -23.88 -11.28 -11.52
N GLU A 153 -24.89 -12.15 -11.50
CA GLU A 153 -24.94 -13.43 -12.18
C GLU A 153 -25.68 -13.26 -13.52
N LEU A 154 -25.05 -13.71 -14.61
CA LEU A 154 -25.62 -13.78 -15.95
C LEU A 154 -25.76 -15.26 -16.32
N THR A 155 -26.98 -15.73 -16.52
CA THR A 155 -27.26 -17.10 -16.98
C THR A 155 -27.64 -17.07 -18.45
N PHE A 156 -26.80 -17.67 -19.28
CA PHE A 156 -26.98 -17.85 -20.71
C PHE A 156 -27.65 -19.20 -20.96
N GLU A 157 -28.89 -19.15 -21.42
CA GLU A 157 -29.65 -20.34 -21.82
C GLU A 157 -29.34 -20.64 -23.28
N LEU A 158 -28.57 -21.71 -23.51
CA LEU A 158 -28.17 -22.15 -24.84
C LEU A 158 -28.98 -23.37 -25.25
N GLU A 159 -29.50 -23.36 -26.46
CA GLU A 159 -30.10 -24.54 -27.11
C GLU A 159 -29.14 -25.06 -28.17
N THR A 160 -28.84 -26.36 -28.09
CA THR A 160 -28.01 -27.06 -29.04
C THR A 160 -28.86 -28.03 -29.83
N GLU A 161 -28.76 -27.99 -31.15
CA GLU A 161 -29.35 -28.98 -32.05
C GLU A 161 -28.21 -29.72 -32.74
N ILE A 162 -28.20 -31.05 -32.66
CA ILE A 162 -27.22 -31.91 -33.31
C ILE A 162 -27.92 -32.88 -34.24
N LYS A 163 -27.40 -32.98 -35.47
CA LYS A 163 -27.83 -33.92 -36.49
C LYS A 163 -26.71 -34.92 -36.76
N GLU A 164 -27.01 -36.21 -36.68
CA GLU A 164 -26.12 -37.31 -37.06
C GLU A 164 -26.62 -37.95 -38.34
N THR A 165 -25.78 -38.01 -39.37
CA THR A 165 -26.06 -38.72 -40.62
C THR A 165 -25.45 -40.12 -40.54
N LEU A 166 -26.30 -41.14 -40.42
CA LEU A 166 -25.85 -42.53 -40.38
C LEU A 166 -25.35 -42.99 -41.75
N LYS A 167 -24.55 -44.07 -41.78
CA LYS A 167 -24.09 -44.71 -43.03
C LYS A 167 -25.23 -45.15 -43.96
N THR A 168 -26.43 -45.32 -43.41
CA THR A 168 -27.66 -45.65 -44.16
C THR A 168 -28.29 -44.44 -44.85
N GLY A 169 -27.79 -43.21 -44.61
CA GLY A 169 -28.36 -41.96 -45.08
C GLY A 169 -29.50 -41.42 -44.20
N GLU A 170 -29.88 -42.14 -43.15
CA GLU A 170 -30.86 -41.70 -42.15
C GLU A 170 -30.25 -40.60 -41.27
N VAL A 171 -31.03 -39.56 -40.97
CA VAL A 171 -30.62 -38.46 -40.08
C VAL A 171 -31.31 -38.61 -38.74
N LYS A 172 -30.53 -38.62 -37.66
CA LYS A 172 -31.01 -38.52 -36.29
C LYS A 172 -30.79 -37.11 -35.78
N GLU A 173 -31.77 -36.55 -35.11
CA GLU A 173 -31.70 -35.21 -34.52
C GLU A 173 -31.86 -35.32 -33.01
N LYS A 174 -31.11 -34.50 -32.28
CA LYS A 174 -31.25 -34.34 -30.84
C LYS A 174 -31.12 -32.87 -30.47
N GLN A 175 -31.93 -32.45 -29.51
CA GLN A 175 -31.93 -31.11 -28.95
C GLN A 175 -31.64 -31.21 -27.47
N SER A 176 -30.77 -30.34 -26.99
CA SER A 176 -30.38 -30.29 -25.59
C SER A 176 -30.14 -28.84 -25.19
N THR A 177 -30.45 -28.49 -23.94
CA THR A 177 -30.28 -27.14 -23.42
C THR A 177 -29.21 -27.11 -22.32
N VAL A 178 -28.49 -25.99 -22.22
CA VAL A 178 -27.50 -25.77 -21.17
C VAL A 178 -27.62 -24.37 -20.60
N ASP A 179 -27.64 -24.30 -19.27
CA ASP A 179 -27.57 -23.06 -18.53
C ASP A 179 -26.12 -22.78 -18.14
N PHE A 180 -25.48 -21.86 -18.85
CA PHE A 180 -24.13 -21.42 -18.54
C PHE A 180 -24.16 -20.14 -17.71
N VAL A 181 -23.49 -20.13 -16.57
CA VAL A 181 -23.45 -18.98 -15.66
C VAL A 181 -22.10 -18.27 -15.77
N TYR A 182 -22.16 -16.94 -15.89
CA TYR A 182 -21.01 -16.04 -15.73
C TYR A 182 -21.34 -15.00 -14.66
N GLU A 183 -20.57 -14.97 -13.58
CA GLU A 183 -20.70 -13.97 -12.51
C GLU A 183 -19.61 -12.89 -12.63
N VAL A 184 -19.99 -11.64 -12.43
CA VAL A 184 -19.09 -10.48 -12.42
C VAL A 184 -19.23 -9.76 -11.08
N GLN A 185 -18.13 -9.70 -10.31
CA GLN A 185 -18.08 -9.00 -9.03
C GLN A 185 -17.19 -7.77 -9.11
N TRP A 186 -17.72 -6.61 -8.72
CA TRP A 186 -16.97 -5.36 -8.60
C TRP A 186 -17.10 -4.72 -7.23
N ASN A 187 -16.06 -4.01 -6.80
CA ASN A 187 -16.06 -3.20 -5.59
C ASN A 187 -16.33 -1.74 -5.96
N GLN A 188 -17.11 -1.02 -5.15
CA GLN A 188 -17.12 0.43 -5.26
C GLN A 188 -15.83 0.98 -4.65
N ILE A 189 -15.13 1.81 -5.40
CA ILE A 189 -14.02 2.62 -4.91
C ILE A 189 -14.47 4.06 -5.07
N ASP A 190 -14.66 4.76 -3.95
CA ASP A 190 -14.88 6.19 -4.00
C ASP A 190 -13.54 6.89 -4.27
N ILE A 191 -13.17 6.97 -5.54
CA ILE A 191 -11.98 7.71 -6.00
C ILE A 191 -11.94 9.12 -5.41
N ALA A 192 -13.11 9.77 -5.30
CA ALA A 192 -13.17 11.12 -4.76
C ALA A 192 -12.84 11.13 -3.27
N GLU A 193 -13.21 10.08 -2.52
CA GLU A 193 -12.80 9.86 -1.14
C GLU A 193 -11.29 9.64 -1.02
N GLU A 194 -10.73 8.70 -1.80
CA GLU A 194 -9.30 8.36 -1.77
C GLU A 194 -8.42 9.58 -2.12
N PHE A 195 -8.86 10.38 -3.09
CA PHE A 195 -8.27 11.67 -3.45
C PHE A 195 -8.37 12.68 -2.32
N THR A 196 -9.57 12.84 -1.74
CA THR A 196 -9.84 13.88 -0.73
C THR A 196 -9.04 13.60 0.54
N GLU A 197 -8.97 12.36 0.99
CA GLU A 197 -8.20 12.00 2.18
C GLU A 197 -6.71 12.30 1.98
N LEU A 198 -6.12 11.94 0.84
CA LEU A 198 -4.72 12.24 0.56
C LEU A 198 -4.46 13.75 0.36
N ASP A 199 -5.36 14.46 -0.32
CA ASP A 199 -5.25 15.92 -0.52
C ASP A 199 -5.34 16.68 0.81
N VAL A 200 -6.09 16.18 1.79
CA VAL A 200 -6.11 16.69 3.16
C VAL A 200 -4.81 16.31 3.89
N TRP A 201 -4.43 15.02 3.88
CA TRP A 201 -3.28 14.49 4.63
C TRP A 201 -1.97 15.20 4.27
N ARG A 202 -1.71 15.46 2.98
CA ARG A 202 -0.45 16.07 2.49
C ARG A 202 -0.14 17.48 3.01
N ASN A 203 -1.05 18.15 3.71
CA ASN A 203 -0.82 19.50 4.23
C ASN A 203 -0.14 19.44 5.61
N ILE A 204 1.16 19.80 5.67
CA ILE A 204 1.98 19.73 6.89
C ILE A 204 2.55 21.07 7.40
N ALA A 205 2.74 22.09 6.57
CA ALA A 205 3.36 23.37 6.98
C ALA A 205 2.57 24.63 6.62
N TYR A 206 1.50 24.51 5.83
CA TYR A 206 0.67 25.63 5.42
C TYR A 206 -0.72 25.47 6.02
N SER A 207 -1.22 26.49 6.72
CA SER A 207 -2.57 26.45 7.29
C SER A 207 -3.58 26.19 6.19
N HIS A 208 -4.27 25.07 6.28
CA HIS A 208 -5.25 24.66 5.31
C HIS A 208 -6.61 25.21 5.75
N ASN A 209 -7.21 26.09 4.95
CA ASN A 209 -8.68 26.22 4.96
C ASN A 209 -9.21 24.88 4.45
N LEU A 210 -9.60 24.02 5.40
CA LEU A 210 -10.31 22.77 5.12
C LEU A 210 -11.49 23.10 4.21
N PRO A 211 -11.70 22.35 3.11
CA PRO A 211 -12.98 22.47 2.41
C PRO A 211 -14.07 22.25 3.47
N ASN A 212 -15.05 23.17 3.52
CA ASN A 212 -16.15 23.09 4.48
C ASN A 212 -16.73 21.66 4.47
N GLY A 213 -16.61 20.93 5.59
CA GLY A 213 -17.10 19.56 5.72
C GLY A 213 -16.07 18.44 5.57
N ALA A 214 -14.76 18.73 5.52
CA ALA A 214 -13.73 17.68 5.57
C ALA A 214 -13.89 16.79 6.82
N ARG A 215 -13.99 15.46 6.62
CA ARG A 215 -14.03 14.46 7.70
C ARG A 215 -12.63 13.94 8.07
N TYR A 216 -11.61 14.32 7.31
CA TYR A 216 -10.24 13.83 7.42
C TYR A 216 -9.33 14.82 8.15
N LEU A 217 -8.25 14.31 8.75
CA LEU A 217 -7.26 15.08 9.49
C LEU A 217 -6.01 15.33 8.62
N SER A 218 -5.55 16.58 8.54
CA SER A 218 -4.31 16.93 7.82
C SER A 218 -3.07 16.55 8.62
N GLY A 219 -1.92 16.38 7.95
CA GLY A 219 -0.65 16.11 8.62
C GLY A 219 -0.27 17.17 9.67
N ASP A 220 -0.50 18.45 9.37
CA ASP A 220 -0.28 19.59 10.27
C ASP A 220 -1.08 19.46 11.57
N GLU A 221 -2.39 19.24 11.45
CA GLU A 221 -3.28 19.10 12.60
C GLU A 221 -3.02 17.80 13.37
N TRP A 222 -2.62 16.71 12.69
CA TRP A 222 -2.21 15.48 13.36
C TRP A 222 -0.96 15.69 14.23
N VAL A 223 0.07 16.37 13.72
CA VAL A 223 1.29 16.71 14.47
C VAL A 223 0.97 17.62 15.66
N LYS A 224 0.17 18.67 15.45
CA LYS A 224 -0.29 19.56 16.53
C LYS A 224 -1.03 18.79 17.62
N LYS A 225 -1.95 17.89 17.27
CA LYS A 225 -2.66 17.05 18.25
C LYS A 225 -1.72 16.20 19.09
N MET A 226 -0.75 15.51 18.48
CA MET A 226 0.26 14.75 19.23
C MET A 226 1.02 15.63 20.24
N VAL A 227 1.38 16.85 19.83
CA VAL A 227 2.06 17.83 20.69
C VAL A 227 1.13 18.39 21.77
N GLU A 228 -0.16 18.59 21.50
CA GLU A 228 -1.16 18.94 22.51
C GLU A 228 -1.26 17.88 23.60
N PHE A 229 -1.31 16.58 23.23
CA PHE A 229 -1.31 15.47 24.20
C PHE A 229 -0.04 15.44 25.05
N TYR A 230 1.12 15.66 24.43
CA TYR A 230 2.39 15.78 25.14
C TYR A 230 2.35 16.94 26.16
N ASN A 231 2.04 18.15 25.69
CA ASN A 231 2.09 19.38 26.49
C ASN A 231 1.10 19.32 27.68
N TYR A 232 -0.04 18.66 27.49
CA TYR A 232 -0.99 18.48 28.58
C TYR A 232 -0.43 17.60 29.71
N GLY A 233 0.30 16.52 29.35
CA GLY A 233 1.03 15.72 30.34
C GLY A 233 2.09 16.54 31.07
N GLU A 234 2.76 17.46 30.36
CA GLU A 234 3.77 18.35 30.92
C GLU A 234 3.24 19.34 31.96
N GLU A 235 2.04 19.88 31.75
CA GLU A 235 1.45 20.85 32.68
C GLU A 235 0.97 20.25 33.99
N THR A 236 0.48 19.00 33.94
CA THR A 236 -0.06 18.29 35.10
C THR A 236 0.98 17.37 35.74
N ARG A 237 2.25 17.75 35.63
CA ARG A 237 3.40 16.90 35.94
C ARG A 237 3.55 16.54 37.41
N LYS A 238 3.94 15.29 37.63
CA LYS A 238 4.46 14.78 38.89
C LYS A 238 5.78 14.07 38.65
N THR A 239 6.72 14.22 39.58
CA THR A 239 7.92 13.39 39.59
C THR A 239 7.53 11.93 39.83
N PHE A 240 8.13 11.01 39.08
CA PHE A 240 7.96 9.59 39.30
C PHE A 240 8.48 9.18 40.67
N ASN A 241 7.65 8.53 41.49
CA ASN A 241 8.02 8.19 42.86
C ASN A 241 8.79 6.86 42.91
N TYR A 242 10.11 6.95 42.78
CA TYR A 242 11.03 5.82 42.90
C TYR A 242 11.07 5.14 44.27
N THR A 243 10.49 5.75 45.31
CA THR A 243 10.56 5.23 46.70
C THR A 243 9.39 4.31 47.02
N GLU A 244 8.22 4.57 46.44
CA GLU A 244 7.01 3.73 46.59
C GLU A 244 6.98 2.56 45.59
N TYR A 245 7.91 2.55 44.65
CA TYR A 245 8.04 1.51 43.64
C TYR A 245 8.61 0.21 44.25
N ASN A 246 7.92 -0.93 44.04
CA ASN A 246 8.33 -2.26 44.50
C ASN A 246 8.76 -3.12 43.30
N ASP A 247 9.95 -3.73 43.40
CA ASP A 247 10.59 -4.55 42.37
C ASP A 247 10.03 -5.97 42.23
N ASN A 248 9.17 -6.38 43.16
CA ASN A 248 8.62 -7.74 43.22
C ASN A 248 7.20 -7.90 42.67
N ALA A 249 6.54 -6.83 42.23
CA ALA A 249 5.16 -6.87 41.72
C ALA A 249 4.92 -5.84 40.61
N SER A 250 3.92 -6.11 39.75
CA SER A 250 3.43 -5.12 38.78
C SER A 250 2.97 -3.86 39.50
N TYR A 251 3.38 -2.70 39.01
CA TYR A 251 3.06 -1.40 39.60
C TYR A 251 2.15 -0.60 38.67
N GLU A 252 1.01 -0.16 39.19
CA GLU A 252 0.07 0.71 38.49
C GLU A 252 -0.01 2.06 39.21
N THR A 253 0.19 3.15 38.48
CA THR A 253 0.11 4.51 39.02
C THR A 253 -0.47 5.49 38.00
N GLY A 254 -0.76 6.70 38.45
CA GLY A 254 -1.36 7.72 37.61
C GLY A 254 -2.85 7.94 37.85
N LYS A 255 -3.24 9.22 37.82
CA LYS A 255 -4.63 9.60 37.54
C LYS A 255 -4.75 9.89 36.05
N ASP A 256 -5.96 9.75 35.52
CA ASP A 256 -6.25 10.06 34.13
C ASP A 256 -5.71 11.44 33.76
N ALA A 257 -4.86 11.48 32.74
CA ALA A 257 -4.23 12.66 32.15
C ALA A 257 -3.03 13.29 32.91
N GLN A 258 -2.59 12.78 34.07
CA GLN A 258 -1.34 13.26 34.72
C GLN A 258 -0.09 12.82 33.94
N GLY A 259 0.90 13.70 33.76
CA GLY A 259 2.22 13.31 33.27
C GLY A 259 3.17 12.92 34.40
N TYR A 260 3.85 11.78 34.27
CA TYR A 260 4.92 11.37 35.17
C TYR A 260 6.26 11.66 34.52
N PHE A 261 7.09 12.41 35.22
CA PHE A 261 8.42 12.83 34.78
C PHE A 261 9.48 12.08 35.55
N ASP A 262 10.46 11.57 34.82
CA ASP A 262 11.75 11.26 35.44
C ASP A 262 12.67 12.46 35.31
N THR A 263 13.09 12.98 36.47
CA THR A 263 14.00 14.14 36.61
C THR A 263 15.29 13.76 37.33
N THR A 264 15.43 12.50 37.75
CA THR A 264 16.63 12.05 38.46
C THR A 264 17.68 11.71 37.42
N ASP A 265 18.46 12.71 37.01
CA ASP A 265 19.60 12.56 36.11
C ASP A 265 20.42 11.31 36.50
N GLY A 266 20.34 10.27 35.66
CA GLY A 266 21.13 9.05 35.81
C GLY A 266 20.54 7.89 36.65
N LYS A 267 19.31 7.97 37.19
CA LYS A 267 18.66 6.76 37.76
C LYS A 267 17.85 6.04 36.69
N PHE A 268 18.51 5.07 36.05
CA PHE A 268 17.94 4.12 35.11
C PHE A 268 16.65 3.46 35.63
N LEU A 269 15.56 3.50 34.84
CA LEU A 269 14.45 2.56 35.02
C LEU A 269 14.91 1.21 34.49
N ASP A 270 15.45 0.40 35.38
CA ASP A 270 16.01 -0.90 35.07
C ASP A 270 14.95 -2.00 35.21
N PHE A 271 14.39 -2.48 34.11
CA PHE A 271 13.54 -3.68 34.13
C PHE A 271 14.39 -4.97 34.22
N SER A 272 15.72 -4.90 34.20
CA SER A 272 16.64 -6.04 34.36
C SER A 272 16.90 -6.40 35.84
N ARG A 273 17.93 -7.22 36.13
CA ARG A 273 18.34 -7.63 37.50
C ARG A 273 19.56 -6.90 38.05
N THR A 274 20.20 -6.02 37.27
CA THR A 274 21.49 -5.41 37.64
C THR A 274 21.39 -4.04 38.32
N GLY A 275 20.19 -3.48 38.41
CA GLY A 275 19.85 -2.21 39.08
C GLY A 275 18.68 -2.36 40.06
N LYS A 276 17.84 -1.32 40.20
CA LYS A 276 16.55 -1.41 40.93
C LYS A 276 15.52 -2.03 39.99
N PRO A 277 15.19 -3.33 40.11
CA PRO A 277 14.44 -4.05 39.10
C PRO A 277 13.02 -3.51 38.96
N VAL A 278 12.52 -3.42 37.73
CA VAL A 278 11.12 -3.12 37.43
C VAL A 278 10.43 -4.38 36.88
N ALA A 279 9.32 -4.81 37.50
CA ALA A 279 8.54 -5.96 37.03
C ALA A 279 7.70 -5.59 35.80
N ASP A 280 6.46 -5.11 36.00
CA ASP A 280 5.68 -4.42 34.97
C ASP A 280 5.32 -3.02 35.48
N LEU A 281 5.23 -2.05 34.57
CA LEU A 281 4.86 -0.67 34.88
C LEU A 281 3.66 -0.25 34.05
N SER A 282 2.57 0.13 34.71
CA SER A 282 1.35 0.65 34.09
C SER A 282 1.07 2.08 34.55
N LEU A 283 1.03 3.03 33.62
CA LEU A 283 0.65 4.42 33.86
C LEU A 283 -0.69 4.73 33.21
N GLN A 284 -1.68 5.14 34.02
CA GLN A 284 -2.96 5.65 33.52
C GLN A 284 -2.82 7.00 32.79
N GLY A 285 -1.72 7.73 33.05
CA GLY A 285 -1.38 9.00 32.41
C GLY A 285 -0.24 8.90 31.40
N SER A 286 0.42 10.02 31.12
CA SER A 286 1.60 10.08 30.22
C SER A 286 2.88 9.75 30.98
N LEU A 287 3.87 9.19 30.31
CA LEU A 287 5.24 9.03 30.82
C LEU A 287 6.18 9.87 29.95
N LEU A 288 6.86 10.83 30.55
CA LEU A 288 7.69 11.82 29.85
C LEU A 288 9.15 11.70 30.32
N LEU A 289 10.00 11.18 29.44
CA LEU A 289 11.44 10.96 29.66
C LEU A 289 12.21 12.07 28.93
N GLU A 290 12.81 13.01 29.67
CA GLU A 290 13.22 14.30 29.10
C GLU A 290 14.73 14.61 29.12
N ASN A 291 15.51 13.84 29.88
CA ASN A 291 16.94 14.05 30.14
C ASN A 291 17.75 12.79 29.78
N GLY A 292 17.51 12.22 28.60
CA GLY A 292 18.10 10.94 28.20
C GLY A 292 17.17 9.76 28.54
N VAL A 293 17.09 8.80 27.63
CA VAL A 293 16.16 7.66 27.74
C VAL A 293 16.98 6.40 27.93
N LYS A 294 16.95 5.75 29.07
CA LYS A 294 17.56 4.43 29.21
C LYS A 294 16.58 3.50 29.89
N LEU A 295 16.07 2.52 29.15
CA LEU A 295 15.22 1.44 29.67
C LEU A 295 15.78 0.09 29.18
N GLN A 296 15.86 -0.91 30.06
CA GLN A 296 16.26 -2.27 29.67
C GLN A 296 15.41 -3.30 30.41
N GLY A 297 14.80 -4.23 29.70
CA GLY A 297 14.13 -5.39 30.29
C GLY A 297 14.96 -6.66 30.30
N LYS A 298 14.29 -7.77 30.58
CA LYS A 298 14.88 -9.11 30.65
C LYS A 298 14.64 -9.80 29.32
N SER A 299 15.72 -10.21 28.68
CA SER A 299 15.69 -10.94 27.41
C SER A 299 14.83 -12.21 27.42
N THR A 300 14.54 -12.78 28.61
CA THR A 300 13.79 -14.05 28.75
C THR A 300 12.32 -13.89 29.12
N ASN A 301 11.90 -12.74 29.66
CA ASN A 301 10.52 -12.48 30.12
C ASN A 301 10.11 -11.08 29.65
N SER A 302 9.19 -10.99 28.68
CA SER A 302 8.72 -9.71 28.13
C SER A 302 7.99 -8.87 29.18
N GLN A 303 8.73 -8.01 29.87
CA GLN A 303 8.17 -7.05 30.81
C GLN A 303 7.48 -5.93 30.06
N ASN A 304 6.46 -5.36 30.69
CA ASN A 304 5.56 -4.45 30.02
C ASN A 304 5.68 -3.04 30.60
N LEU A 305 5.92 -2.08 29.71
CA LEU A 305 5.67 -0.67 29.94
C LEU A 305 4.36 -0.29 29.26
N LEU A 306 3.30 -0.10 30.04
CA LEU A 306 1.98 0.31 29.58
C LEU A 306 1.78 1.78 29.94
N VAL A 307 1.55 2.63 28.94
CA VAL A 307 1.29 4.06 29.11
C VAL A 307 -0.02 4.37 28.40
N ASN A 308 -1.09 4.65 29.14
CA ASN A 308 -2.38 4.99 28.53
C ASN A 308 -2.37 6.39 27.89
N GLY A 309 -1.52 7.29 28.38
CA GLY A 309 -1.24 8.60 27.81
C GLY A 309 -0.22 8.57 26.67
N THR A 310 0.55 9.65 26.55
CA THR A 310 1.66 9.75 25.60
C THR A 310 2.94 9.22 26.24
N LEU A 311 3.72 8.43 25.49
CA LEU A 311 5.10 8.15 25.84
C LEU A 311 6.00 9.20 25.17
N GLY A 312 6.51 10.13 25.96
CA GLY A 312 7.42 11.18 25.51
C GLY A 312 8.87 10.75 25.67
N LEU A 313 9.62 10.70 24.57
CA LEU A 313 11.03 10.32 24.51
C LEU A 313 11.84 11.50 24.00
N ARG A 314 12.46 12.25 24.91
CA ARG A 314 13.26 13.43 24.57
C ARG A 314 14.68 13.28 25.09
N SER A 315 15.63 13.62 24.23
CA SER A 315 17.04 13.71 24.62
C SER A 315 17.45 15.17 24.77
N LYS A 316 18.18 15.47 25.86
CA LYS A 316 18.86 16.75 26.08
C LYS A 316 20.34 16.45 26.39
N GLN A 317 21.23 17.36 25.99
CA GLN A 317 22.62 17.40 26.46
C GLN A 317 23.45 16.11 26.27
N ASN A 318 23.37 15.47 25.09
CA ASN A 318 24.20 14.31 24.70
C ASN A 318 24.11 13.08 25.63
N GLN A 319 23.02 12.89 26.38
CA GLN A 319 22.82 11.68 27.17
C GLN A 319 22.52 10.46 26.29
N GLU A 320 22.87 9.24 26.75
CA GLU A 320 22.57 8.01 25.99
C GLU A 320 21.06 7.79 25.91
N ASN A 321 20.59 7.33 24.74
CA ASN A 321 19.17 7.07 24.50
C ASN A 321 18.96 5.67 23.93
N SER A 322 18.47 4.75 24.76
CA SER A 322 18.23 3.36 24.42
C SER A 322 17.05 2.77 25.16
N ILE A 323 16.25 1.97 24.46
CA ILE A 323 15.28 1.07 25.06
C ILE A 323 15.56 -0.33 24.53
N SER A 324 15.79 -1.32 25.40
CA SER A 324 15.98 -2.70 24.96
C SER A 324 15.21 -3.73 25.77
N ASP A 325 14.93 -4.88 25.13
CA ASP A 325 14.38 -6.07 25.78
C ASP A 325 13.06 -5.79 26.54
N LEU A 326 12.21 -4.90 26.01
CA LEU A 326 11.01 -4.38 26.66
C LEU A 326 9.80 -4.35 25.71
N SER A 327 8.64 -4.74 26.22
CA SER A 327 7.36 -4.54 25.53
C SER A 327 6.75 -3.20 25.92
N ILE A 328 6.38 -2.38 24.94
CA ILE A 328 5.88 -1.03 25.14
C ILE A 328 4.47 -0.92 24.55
N LYS A 329 3.52 -0.37 25.30
CA LYS A 329 2.22 0.06 24.78
C LYS A 329 1.96 1.52 25.10
N ALA A 330 1.68 2.34 24.09
CA ALA A 330 1.44 3.78 24.24
C ALA A 330 0.08 4.20 23.66
N GLY A 331 -0.86 4.54 24.54
CA GLY A 331 -2.27 4.74 24.22
C GLY A 331 -2.63 6.01 23.48
N ARG A 332 -1.82 7.06 23.61
CA ARG A 332 -1.96 8.31 22.83
C ARG A 332 -0.87 8.52 21.80
N GLY A 333 0.03 7.55 21.68
CA GLY A 333 1.15 7.58 20.76
C GLY A 333 2.50 7.85 21.44
N ILE A 334 3.53 7.79 20.62
CA ILE A 334 4.91 8.01 21.00
C ILE A 334 5.37 9.33 20.39
N PHE A 335 5.85 10.23 21.24
CA PHE A 335 6.40 11.52 20.84
C PHE A 335 7.91 11.49 21.03
N VAL A 336 8.68 11.54 19.94
CA VAL A 336 10.14 11.59 19.95
C VAL A 336 10.61 12.99 19.56
N ASP A 337 11.40 13.63 20.42
CA ASP A 337 12.00 14.94 20.17
C ASP A 337 13.52 14.90 20.44
N LEU A 338 14.31 15.06 19.38
CA LEU A 338 15.78 14.92 19.41
C LEU A 338 16.50 16.26 19.62
N SER A 339 15.95 17.14 20.46
CA SER A 339 16.39 18.52 20.67
C SER A 339 17.90 18.68 20.93
N ASP A 340 18.62 19.21 19.94
CA ASP A 340 20.04 19.60 19.94
C ASP A 340 21.10 18.49 20.20
N ALA A 341 20.71 17.29 20.62
CA ALA A 341 21.63 16.16 20.80
C ALA A 341 22.19 15.67 19.44
N SER A 342 23.48 15.38 19.37
CA SER A 342 24.07 14.63 18.24
C SER A 342 23.79 13.12 18.32
N GLY A 343 22.98 12.69 19.30
CA GLY A 343 22.71 11.29 19.61
C GLY A 343 21.46 10.75 18.92
N TYR A 344 21.45 9.44 18.73
CA TYR A 344 20.29 8.69 18.27
C TYR A 344 19.46 8.20 19.47
N LEU A 345 18.16 7.94 19.26
CA LEU A 345 17.33 7.12 20.14
C LEU A 345 17.26 5.71 19.56
N ALA A 346 17.81 4.72 20.25
CA ALA A 346 17.85 3.34 19.79
C ALA A 346 16.82 2.45 20.51
N LEU A 347 16.02 1.71 19.75
CA LEU A 347 15.10 0.68 20.24
C LEU A 347 15.58 -0.69 19.73
N ASN A 348 15.77 -1.66 20.63
CA ASN A 348 16.30 -2.97 20.26
C ASN A 348 15.63 -4.12 21.02
N LYS A 349 15.25 -5.20 20.33
CA LYS A 349 14.52 -6.34 20.93
C LYS A 349 13.26 -5.88 21.66
N VAL A 350 12.47 -5.05 20.98
CA VAL A 350 11.25 -4.46 21.55
C VAL A 350 10.00 -4.88 20.77
N SER A 351 8.89 -5.04 21.48
CA SER A 351 7.56 -5.10 20.87
C SER A 351 6.81 -3.82 21.26
N THR A 352 6.56 -2.95 20.29
CA THR A 352 5.94 -1.64 20.50
C THR A 352 4.59 -1.58 19.83
N ASP A 353 3.55 -1.24 20.59
CA ASP A 353 2.19 -0.98 20.10
C ASP A 353 1.77 0.44 20.50
N ALA A 354 1.42 1.28 19.53
CA ALA A 354 1.05 2.65 19.80
C ALA A 354 -0.03 3.19 18.85
N MET A 355 -0.81 4.17 19.31
CA MET A 355 -1.81 4.87 18.49
C MET A 355 -1.20 5.73 17.37
N GLY A 356 0.11 5.94 17.39
CA GLY A 356 0.83 6.72 16.39
C GLY A 356 2.20 7.13 16.91
N MET A 357 3.05 7.61 16.01
CA MET A 357 4.42 8.01 16.35
C MET A 357 4.83 9.26 15.58
N LEU A 358 5.35 10.24 16.30
CA LEU A 358 5.99 11.42 15.73
C LEU A 358 7.48 11.38 16.07
N VAL A 359 8.33 11.36 15.04
CA VAL A 359 9.78 11.56 15.16
C VAL A 359 10.11 12.95 14.66
N ASN A 360 10.35 13.87 15.59
CA ASN A 360 10.63 15.28 15.31
C ASN A 360 12.04 15.63 15.76
N ASN A 361 12.83 16.27 14.90
CA ASN A 361 14.14 16.79 15.28
C ASN A 361 14.11 18.31 15.34
N THR A 362 14.25 18.89 16.53
CA THR A 362 14.19 20.35 16.72
C THR A 362 15.54 21.06 16.59
N LYS A 363 16.62 20.35 16.20
CA LYS A 363 17.98 20.90 16.13
C LYS A 363 18.14 21.92 15.01
N LYS A 364 18.63 23.12 15.35
CA LYS A 364 18.92 24.18 14.37
C LYS A 364 20.24 23.92 13.64
N ASN A 365 20.24 24.05 12.31
CA ASN A 365 21.44 24.13 11.45
C ASN A 365 22.32 22.88 11.30
N ASN A 366 21.78 21.65 11.35
CA ASN A 366 22.59 20.46 11.07
C ASN A 366 22.11 19.73 9.80
N LYS A 367 22.92 19.73 8.73
CA LYS A 367 22.66 18.97 7.49
C LYS A 367 22.69 17.44 7.68
N LYS A 368 23.15 16.94 8.84
CA LYS A 368 23.15 15.51 9.21
C LYS A 368 22.42 15.31 10.53
N PRO A 369 21.07 15.27 10.54
CA PRO A 369 20.32 15.11 11.77
C PRO A 369 20.67 13.77 12.45
N GLY A 370 20.68 13.75 13.78
CA GLY A 370 20.52 12.50 14.53
C GLY A 370 19.15 11.89 14.25
N GLY A 371 18.86 10.71 14.77
CA GLY A 371 17.63 10.02 14.41
C GLY A 371 17.15 8.96 15.39
N PHE A 372 16.23 8.17 14.89
CA PHE A 372 15.68 6.99 15.55
C PHE A 372 16.30 5.74 14.93
N LEU A 373 16.82 4.84 15.76
CA LEU A 373 17.37 3.55 15.34
C LEU A 373 16.47 2.43 15.82
N PHE A 374 16.07 1.53 14.93
CA PHE A 374 15.24 0.37 15.23
C PHE A 374 15.99 -0.92 14.90
N GLY A 375 16.38 -1.66 15.93
CA GLY A 375 17.34 -2.76 15.84
C GLY A 375 16.72 -4.12 15.62
N GLU A 376 15.77 -4.51 16.47
CA GLU A 376 15.14 -5.83 16.43
C GLU A 376 13.74 -5.73 17.06
N GLY A 377 12.75 -6.42 16.48
CA GLY A 377 11.42 -6.58 17.03
C GLY A 377 10.30 -6.03 16.14
N GLN A 378 9.19 -5.65 16.76
CA GLN A 378 7.98 -5.20 16.08
C GLN A 378 7.55 -3.81 16.54
N LEU A 379 7.22 -2.94 15.58
CA LEU A 379 6.58 -1.64 15.79
C LEU A 379 5.22 -1.64 15.07
N SER A 380 4.15 -1.71 15.85
CA SER A 380 2.78 -1.68 15.36
C SER A 380 2.13 -0.34 15.72
N LEU A 381 1.74 0.43 14.71
CA LEU A 381 1.02 1.68 14.87
C LEU A 381 -0.43 1.46 14.45
N SER A 382 -1.31 1.27 15.42
CA SER A 382 -2.70 0.92 15.18
C SER A 382 -3.64 1.55 16.21
N GLY A 383 -4.92 1.69 15.86
CA GLY A 383 -5.92 2.19 16.80
C GLY A 383 -5.98 1.30 18.05
N SER A 384 -6.03 1.92 19.25
CA SER A 384 -5.87 1.19 20.51
C SER A 384 -6.99 0.15 20.73
N THR A 385 -6.73 -1.12 20.44
CA THR A 385 -7.58 -2.23 20.87
C THR A 385 -7.09 -2.74 22.23
N GLY A 386 -7.88 -2.55 23.29
CA GLY A 386 -7.64 -3.17 24.60
C GLY A 386 -7.16 -2.26 25.74
N MET A 387 -7.02 -0.95 25.53
CA MET A 387 -6.82 0.00 26.64
C MET A 387 -8.17 0.41 27.25
N LYS A 388 -8.23 0.53 28.59
CA LYS A 388 -9.46 0.91 29.33
C LYS A 388 -10.06 2.18 28.71
N ALA A 389 -11.39 2.23 28.60
CA ALA A 389 -12.12 3.38 28.08
C ALA A 389 -11.68 4.65 28.82
N ASN A 390 -10.95 5.50 28.09
CA ASN A 390 -10.23 6.63 28.65
C ASN A 390 -11.17 7.69 29.24
N ASN A 391 -10.88 8.11 30.47
CA ASN A 391 -11.55 9.26 31.08
C ASN A 391 -10.73 10.54 30.82
N LEU A 392 -11.12 11.30 29.79
CA LEU A 392 -10.46 12.56 29.42
C LEU A 392 -10.96 13.77 30.25
N ASN A 393 -11.61 13.55 31.39
CA ASN A 393 -12.16 14.64 32.22
C ASN A 393 -11.09 15.64 32.68
N GLY A 394 -9.82 15.24 32.76
CA GLY A 394 -8.70 16.16 32.97
C GLY A 394 -8.64 17.26 31.91
N TYR A 395 -8.70 16.90 30.62
CA TYR A 395 -8.64 17.85 29.50
C TYR A 395 -9.78 18.87 29.52
N LYS A 396 -10.95 18.48 30.04
CA LYS A 396 -12.12 19.36 30.17
C LYS A 396 -12.02 20.37 31.32
N SER A 397 -11.10 20.16 32.28
CA SER A 397 -11.00 20.96 33.51
C SER A 397 -10.19 22.24 33.36
N ASN A 398 -9.45 22.43 32.26
CA ASN A 398 -8.75 23.68 31.94
C ASN A 398 -9.58 24.51 30.94
N PRO A 399 -10.32 25.55 31.38
CA PRO A 399 -11.25 26.31 30.53
C PRO A 399 -10.59 27.12 29.41
N ILE A 400 -9.25 27.27 29.43
CA ILE A 400 -8.49 28.01 28.41
C ILE A 400 -8.01 27.09 27.28
N LYS A 401 -8.06 25.76 27.47
CA LYS A 401 -7.55 24.78 26.51
C LYS A 401 -8.65 23.97 25.86
N LYS A 402 -8.55 23.81 24.54
CA LYS A 402 -9.43 22.92 23.79
C LYS A 402 -9.11 21.48 24.15
N ASN A 403 -10.16 20.68 24.34
CA ASN A 403 -10.03 19.24 24.42
C ASN A 403 -9.48 18.73 23.06
N PRO A 404 -8.35 18.00 23.02
CA PRO A 404 -7.79 17.49 21.77
C PRO A 404 -8.71 16.44 21.11
N VAL A 405 -9.67 15.90 21.87
CA VAL A 405 -10.79 15.12 21.33
C VAL A 405 -11.84 16.07 20.77
N ASP A 406 -11.86 16.13 19.45
CA ASP A 406 -12.81 16.87 18.62
C ASP A 406 -13.38 15.95 17.53
N ASN A 407 -14.01 16.55 16.51
CA ASN A 407 -14.62 15.82 15.41
C ASN A 407 -13.61 15.03 14.55
N TYR A 408 -12.31 15.27 14.70
CA TYR A 408 -11.24 14.55 13.99
C TYR A 408 -10.58 13.46 14.84
N TRP A 409 -11.15 13.16 16.02
CA TRP A 409 -10.56 12.18 16.92
C TRP A 409 -10.46 10.78 16.32
N SER A 410 -11.47 10.32 15.58
CA SER A 410 -11.45 9.03 14.90
C SER A 410 -10.31 8.92 13.88
N GLU A 411 -9.99 10.02 13.21
CA GLU A 411 -8.90 10.10 12.24
C GLU A 411 -7.53 10.04 12.92
N TYR A 412 -7.37 10.73 14.04
CA TYR A 412 -6.16 10.65 14.86
C TYR A 412 -5.89 9.21 15.34
N GLN A 413 -6.96 8.47 15.68
CA GLN A 413 -6.88 7.09 16.18
C GLN A 413 -6.47 6.05 15.14
N LYS A 414 -6.34 6.38 13.85
CA LYS A 414 -6.03 5.40 12.79
C LYS A 414 -4.66 4.72 12.94
N GLY A 415 -3.69 5.30 13.64
CA GLY A 415 -2.35 4.71 13.77
C GLY A 415 -1.33 5.28 12.77
N SER A 416 -0.95 6.56 12.89
CA SER A 416 -0.09 7.22 11.89
C SER A 416 1.38 7.36 12.32
N LEU A 417 2.29 7.40 11.33
CA LEU A 417 3.72 7.66 11.49
C LEU A 417 4.12 8.94 10.76
N VAL A 418 4.71 9.90 11.48
CA VAL A 418 5.25 11.13 10.89
C VAL A 418 6.73 11.26 11.25
N ILE A 419 7.57 11.42 10.24
CA ILE A 419 9.01 11.66 10.37
C ILE A 419 9.30 13.07 9.86
N ALA A 420 9.66 13.96 10.78
CA ALA A 420 9.77 15.41 10.59
C ALA A 420 11.20 15.91 10.86
N SER A 421 11.88 16.34 9.79
CA SER A 421 13.29 16.77 9.78
C SER A 421 14.26 15.80 10.47
N SER A 422 14.00 14.49 10.43
CA SER A 422 14.72 13.48 11.21
C SER A 422 15.14 12.27 10.40
N ASN A 423 16.16 11.56 10.88
CA ASN A 423 16.49 10.23 10.37
C ASN A 423 15.70 9.16 11.13
N PHE A 424 15.22 8.16 10.40
CA PHE A 424 14.69 6.91 10.94
C PHE A 424 15.40 5.77 10.21
N GLU A 425 16.07 4.91 10.97
CA GLU A 425 16.83 3.79 10.42
C GLU A 425 16.47 2.51 11.14
N ALA A 426 15.86 1.58 10.41
CA ALA A 426 15.65 0.21 10.88
C ALA A 426 16.74 -0.68 10.27
N GLY A 427 17.77 -0.99 11.04
CA GLY A 427 18.98 -1.61 10.53
C GLY A 427 19.90 -2.14 11.61
N SER A 428 21.06 -2.67 11.19
CA SER A 428 22.10 -3.09 12.12
C SER A 428 22.81 -1.88 12.71
N PHE A 429 23.15 -1.94 13.98
CA PHE A 429 23.99 -0.95 14.63
C PHE A 429 24.78 -1.59 15.78
N ASP A 430 25.88 -0.94 16.14
CA ASP A 430 26.64 -1.23 17.36
C ASP A 430 26.90 0.09 18.08
N LEU A 431 26.23 0.27 19.22
CA LEU A 431 26.38 1.45 20.08
C LEU A 431 27.18 1.14 21.36
N GLY A 432 27.83 -0.03 21.45
CA GLY A 432 28.52 -0.51 22.65
C GLY A 432 27.56 -0.98 23.76
N ASN A 433 28.10 -1.33 24.95
CA ASN A 433 27.36 -1.67 26.18
C ASN A 433 26.14 -2.62 25.98
N ASN A 434 26.28 -3.68 25.17
CA ASN A 434 25.25 -4.67 24.83
C ASN A 434 24.06 -4.17 23.99
N LEU A 435 24.12 -2.94 23.45
CA LEU A 435 23.10 -2.41 22.56
C LEU A 435 23.54 -2.51 21.10
N MET A 436 23.31 -3.71 20.55
CA MET A 436 23.66 -4.04 19.17
C MET A 436 22.50 -4.78 18.49
N ALA A 437 22.34 -4.52 17.20
CA ALA A 437 21.42 -5.22 16.33
C ALA A 437 22.20 -5.81 15.16
N SER A 438 22.05 -7.11 14.93
CA SER A 438 22.69 -7.78 13.80
C SER A 438 21.99 -7.46 12.48
N SER A 439 22.65 -7.64 11.35
CA SER A 439 22.04 -7.52 10.02
C SER A 439 20.87 -8.49 9.82
N ASP A 440 20.95 -9.66 10.46
CA ASP A 440 19.96 -10.74 10.35
C ASP A 440 18.77 -10.61 11.32
N ALA A 441 18.76 -9.59 12.19
CA ALA A 441 17.67 -9.34 13.13
C ALA A 441 16.34 -9.11 12.40
N GLU A 442 15.25 -9.61 12.97
CA GLU A 442 13.90 -9.40 12.43
C GLU A 442 13.39 -8.01 12.82
N ARG A 443 12.91 -7.25 11.83
CA ARG A 443 12.35 -5.91 12.03
C ARG A 443 11.05 -5.80 11.27
N LYS A 444 9.93 -5.67 12.00
CA LYS A 444 8.61 -5.52 11.41
C LYS A 444 7.97 -4.20 11.83
N ILE A 445 7.62 -3.36 10.87
CA ILE A 445 6.97 -2.07 11.10
C ILE A 445 5.61 -2.08 10.38
N ASP A 446 4.51 -2.08 11.12
CA ASP A 446 3.16 -2.08 10.58
C ASP A 446 2.47 -0.75 10.93
N VAL A 447 2.07 0.03 9.94
CA VAL A 447 1.36 1.31 10.11
C VAL A 447 -0.05 1.17 9.55
N ALA A 448 -1.06 1.11 10.42
CA ALA A 448 -2.46 0.95 10.02
C ALA A 448 -3.06 2.23 9.43
N GLY A 449 -2.62 3.39 9.94
CA GLY A 449 -3.04 4.71 9.49
C GLY A 449 -2.10 5.29 8.44
N ASN A 450 -1.84 6.59 8.54
CA ASN A 450 -1.13 7.32 7.50
C ASN A 450 0.38 7.43 7.76
N PHE A 451 1.16 7.57 6.69
CA PHE A 451 2.59 7.82 6.73
C PHE A 451 2.92 9.19 6.11
N LEU A 452 3.82 9.94 6.74
CA LEU A 452 4.35 11.19 6.22
C LEU A 452 5.85 11.29 6.44
N LEU A 453 6.61 11.47 5.36
CA LEU A 453 8.02 11.81 5.39
C LEU A 453 8.18 13.26 4.94
N THR A 454 8.66 14.12 5.84
CA THR A 454 8.70 15.57 5.61
C THR A 454 9.93 16.21 6.25
N SER A 455 10.41 17.31 5.66
CA SER A 455 11.42 18.17 6.28
C SER A 455 10.78 19.29 7.12
N ALA A 456 9.45 19.44 7.06
CA ALA A 456 8.75 20.37 7.92
C ALA A 456 8.77 19.85 9.36
N MET A 457 9.12 20.71 10.31
CA MET A 457 9.20 20.33 11.72
C MET A 457 8.46 21.32 12.60
N ILE A 458 7.98 20.83 13.74
CA ILE A 458 7.38 21.70 14.76
C ILE A 458 8.47 22.20 15.71
N ASN A 459 8.65 23.51 15.77
CA ASN A 459 9.56 24.12 16.74
C ASN A 459 8.82 24.40 18.05
N ARG A 460 9.00 23.52 19.04
CA ARG A 460 8.39 23.65 20.38
C ARG A 460 8.83 24.89 21.17
N GLN A 461 9.99 25.47 20.84
CA GLN A 461 10.47 26.68 21.51
C GLN A 461 9.79 27.95 20.98
N SER A 462 9.05 27.88 19.88
CA SER A 462 8.31 29.01 19.34
C SER A 462 6.96 29.17 20.06
N GLU A 463 6.60 30.39 20.43
CA GLU A 463 5.32 30.70 21.11
C GLU A 463 4.09 30.31 20.27
N ARG A 464 4.26 30.14 18.95
CA ARG A 464 3.18 29.82 18.01
C ARG A 464 3.08 28.33 17.66
N GLN A 465 4.06 27.49 18.05
CA GLN A 465 4.12 26.07 17.67
C GLN A 465 3.86 25.83 16.18
N ASN A 466 4.38 26.71 15.32
CA ASN A 466 4.17 26.61 13.89
C ASN A 466 5.04 25.50 13.30
N ILE A 467 4.45 24.69 12.42
CA ILE A 467 5.19 23.74 11.58
C ILE A 467 5.69 24.51 10.36
N SER A 468 6.98 24.41 10.06
CA SER A 468 7.59 25.13 8.93
C SER A 468 8.68 24.28 8.28
N TYR A 469 8.94 24.54 6.99
CA TYR A 469 10.10 24.00 6.27
C TYR A 469 11.39 24.77 6.55
N PHE A 470 11.29 25.97 7.11
CA PHE A 470 12.39 26.91 7.19
C PHE A 470 12.64 27.41 8.60
N ASP A 471 13.91 27.65 8.92
CA ASP A 471 14.31 28.36 10.12
C ASP A 471 14.07 29.87 9.95
N GLU A 472 12.98 30.35 10.53
CA GLU A 472 12.56 31.77 10.50
C GLU A 472 13.40 32.67 11.43
N SER A 473 14.36 32.12 12.18
CA SER A 473 15.16 32.89 13.14
C SER A 473 16.34 33.66 12.54
N LYS A 474 16.56 33.57 11.22
CA LYS A 474 17.68 34.22 10.51
C LYS A 474 17.21 35.19 9.43
N SER A 475 18.07 36.16 9.09
CA SER A 475 17.88 37.08 7.95
C SER A 475 17.91 36.39 6.57
N VAL A 476 18.33 35.12 6.52
CA VAL A 476 18.33 34.26 5.33
C VAL A 476 17.50 33.00 5.62
N THR A 477 16.46 32.77 4.83
CA THR A 477 15.61 31.57 4.90
C THR A 477 16.44 30.33 4.60
N THR A 478 16.70 29.52 5.62
CA THR A 478 17.45 28.26 5.51
C THR A 478 16.47 27.10 5.71
N PRO A 479 16.42 26.09 4.83
CA PRO A 479 15.55 24.93 5.03
C PRO A 479 16.03 24.13 6.24
N TYR A 480 15.10 23.47 6.92
CA TYR A 480 15.44 22.41 7.86
C TYR A 480 16.04 21.21 7.12
N ALA A 481 16.68 20.33 7.89
CA ALA A 481 17.36 19.18 7.31
C ALA A 481 16.35 18.23 6.65
N PRO A 482 16.66 17.65 5.48
CA PRO A 482 15.82 16.62 4.90
C PRO A 482 15.77 15.39 5.81
N SER A 483 14.60 14.79 5.94
CA SER A 483 14.41 13.51 6.60
C SER A 483 14.96 12.37 5.77
N LYS A 484 15.54 11.37 6.42
CA LYS A 484 15.95 10.11 5.78
C LYS A 484 15.24 8.94 6.42
N PHE A 485 14.62 8.12 5.59
CA PHE A 485 14.02 6.85 5.98
C PHE A 485 14.86 5.71 5.42
N ILE A 486 15.43 4.89 6.31
CA ILE A 486 16.38 3.83 5.95
C ILE A 486 15.86 2.50 6.47
N LEU A 487 15.74 1.52 5.58
CA LEU A 487 15.52 0.12 5.94
C LEU A 487 16.71 -0.71 5.47
N ASP A 488 17.26 -1.51 6.37
CA ASP A 488 18.45 -2.33 6.15
C ASP A 488 18.26 -3.71 6.78
N GLY A 489 18.56 -4.77 6.03
CA GLY A 489 18.50 -6.15 6.46
C GLY A 489 17.41 -6.99 5.79
N LYS A 490 17.74 -8.25 5.50
CA LYS A 490 16.88 -9.18 4.74
C LYS A 490 15.55 -9.53 5.42
N ASN A 491 15.49 -9.32 6.73
CA ASN A 491 14.31 -9.57 7.58
C ASN A 491 13.66 -8.25 8.03
N THR A 492 13.93 -7.15 7.31
CA THR A 492 13.40 -5.82 7.60
C THR A 492 12.27 -5.48 6.64
N LYS A 493 11.06 -5.28 7.19
CA LYS A 493 9.87 -4.93 6.41
C LYS A 493 9.06 -3.83 7.07
N MET A 494 8.63 -2.84 6.28
CA MET A 494 7.62 -1.87 6.65
C MET A 494 6.41 -1.93 5.71
N VAL A 495 5.21 -1.91 6.29
CA VAL A 495 3.93 -1.85 5.55
C VAL A 495 3.08 -0.69 6.06
N VAL A 496 2.55 0.11 5.14
CA VAL A 496 1.59 1.17 5.43
C VAL A 496 0.26 0.86 4.76
N ALA A 497 -0.81 0.72 5.55
CA ALA A 497 -2.14 0.44 5.04
C ALA A 497 -2.89 1.70 4.58
N GLY A 498 -2.72 2.82 5.28
CA GLY A 498 -3.38 4.09 4.97
C GLY A 498 -2.68 4.94 3.90
N LYS A 499 -2.90 6.26 3.95
CA LYS A 499 -2.32 7.22 3.00
C LYS A 499 -0.87 7.49 3.31
N SER A 500 -0.04 7.48 2.27
CA SER A 500 1.36 7.86 2.38
C SER A 500 1.60 9.16 1.63
N PHE A 501 2.43 10.04 2.19
CA PHE A 501 2.90 11.21 1.48
C PHE A 501 4.40 11.40 1.69
N ILE A 502 5.14 11.53 0.59
CA ILE A 502 6.56 11.87 0.59
C ILE A 502 6.66 13.31 0.12
N ASP A 503 6.92 14.18 1.07
CA ASP A 503 6.85 15.62 0.90
C ASP A 503 8.18 16.22 0.43
N ALA A 504 8.14 17.39 -0.17
CA ALA A 504 9.31 18.19 -0.50
C ALA A 504 9.16 19.62 0.05
N PRO A 505 10.25 20.28 0.47
CA PRO A 505 10.17 21.66 0.94
C PRO A 505 9.66 22.58 -0.16
N LYS A 506 8.68 23.42 0.15
CA LYS A 506 8.12 24.41 -0.78
C LYS A 506 8.17 25.79 -0.16
N THR A 507 8.28 26.83 -0.99
CA THR A 507 8.16 28.23 -0.55
C THR A 507 6.72 28.72 -0.48
N ASN A 508 5.80 28.04 -1.18
CA ASN A 508 4.38 28.37 -1.21
C ASN A 508 3.52 27.10 -1.07
N ARG A 509 2.28 27.28 -0.59
CA ARG A 509 1.26 26.22 -0.57
C ARG A 509 0.96 25.74 -2.00
N ARG A 510 0.81 24.43 -2.17
CA ARG A 510 0.28 23.87 -3.42
C ARG A 510 -1.23 23.86 -3.39
N ASP A 511 -1.83 24.36 -4.47
CA ASP A 511 -3.26 24.23 -4.65
C ASP A 511 -3.67 22.76 -4.82
N THR A 512 -4.95 22.48 -4.58
CA THR A 512 -5.53 21.19 -4.92
C THR A 512 -5.48 21.03 -6.45
N PRO A 513 -5.22 19.82 -6.99
CA PRO A 513 -5.20 19.60 -8.44
C PRO A 513 -6.49 20.03 -9.15
N LYS A 514 -7.63 20.11 -8.44
CA LYS A 514 -8.91 20.58 -8.98
C LYS A 514 -9.00 22.09 -9.16
N LYS A 515 -8.09 22.86 -8.55
CA LYS A 515 -7.93 24.29 -8.84
C LYS A 515 -6.93 24.42 -10.00
N ASN A 516 -7.45 24.74 -11.19
CA ASN A 516 -6.65 25.07 -12.37
C ASN A 516 -5.67 26.21 -12.08
N SER A 517 -4.50 25.90 -11.51
CA SER A 517 -3.39 26.83 -11.38
C SER A 517 -2.32 26.42 -12.37
N LYS A 518 -2.01 27.32 -13.31
CA LYS A 518 -0.89 27.19 -14.27
C LYS A 518 0.47 27.42 -13.59
N ASP A 519 0.51 27.57 -12.28
CA ASP A 519 1.74 27.77 -11.52
C ASP A 519 2.30 26.41 -11.13
N ASN A 520 3.30 25.96 -11.88
CA ASN A 520 4.20 24.90 -11.44
C ASN A 520 4.84 25.36 -10.13
N SER A 521 4.31 24.89 -8.99
CA SER A 521 4.83 25.25 -7.68
C SER A 521 6.31 24.85 -7.65
N LYS A 522 7.19 25.82 -7.43
CA LYS A 522 8.63 25.59 -7.34
C LYS A 522 8.93 24.94 -5.98
N TYR A 523 9.51 23.75 -6.01
CA TYR A 523 10.13 23.16 -4.83
C TYR A 523 11.34 24.02 -4.45
N TYR A 524 11.62 24.10 -3.16
CA TYR A 524 12.83 24.76 -2.68
C TYR A 524 14.04 23.84 -2.90
N GLY A 525 15.15 24.45 -3.30
CA GLY A 525 16.43 23.75 -3.36
C GLY A 525 16.54 22.73 -4.49
N ASP A 526 17.52 21.85 -4.34
CA ASP A 526 17.79 20.73 -5.22
C ASP A 526 17.74 19.40 -4.45
N SER A 527 18.27 18.34 -5.06
CA SER A 527 18.28 17.01 -4.45
C SER A 527 18.95 16.95 -3.07
N GLU A 528 19.81 17.89 -2.67
CA GLU A 528 20.39 17.92 -1.33
C GLU A 528 19.41 18.35 -0.23
N ASP A 529 18.36 19.11 -0.60
CA ASP A 529 17.36 19.64 0.33
C ASP A 529 16.10 18.75 0.41
N TRP A 530 16.02 17.71 -0.40
CA TRP A 530 14.87 16.80 -0.48
C TRP A 530 15.02 15.58 0.41
N ASN A 531 13.89 15.09 0.91
CA ASN A 531 13.83 13.89 1.74
C ASN A 531 14.40 12.66 1.01
N GLY A 532 14.78 11.63 1.76
CA GLY A 532 15.41 10.44 1.20
C GLY A 532 14.80 9.14 1.70
N ILE A 533 14.66 8.16 0.81
CA ILE A 533 14.36 6.76 1.14
C ILE A 533 15.54 5.91 0.68
N ILE A 534 16.07 5.08 1.59
CA ILE A 534 17.21 4.21 1.35
C ILE A 534 16.83 2.78 1.75
N LEU A 535 16.89 1.83 0.83
CA LEU A 535 16.61 0.42 1.09
C LEU A 535 17.83 -0.44 0.78
N LYS A 536 18.28 -1.23 1.74
CA LYS A 536 19.51 -2.03 1.69
C LYS A 536 19.24 -3.48 2.05
N ASP A 537 20.17 -4.36 1.67
CA ASP A 537 20.19 -5.78 2.05
C ASP A 537 18.80 -6.44 2.01
N ARG A 538 18.09 -6.35 0.87
CA ARG A 538 16.78 -7.00 0.66
C ARG A 538 15.62 -6.48 1.53
N ALA A 539 15.78 -5.34 2.18
CA ALA A 539 14.70 -4.72 2.93
C ALA A 539 13.50 -4.37 2.03
N THR A 540 12.30 -4.40 2.62
CA THR A 540 11.03 -4.19 1.91
C THR A 540 10.24 -3.02 2.49
N LEU A 541 9.84 -2.08 1.64
CA LEU A 541 8.91 -0.99 1.96
C LEU A 541 7.67 -1.08 1.05
N GLU A 542 6.51 -1.28 1.66
CA GLU A 542 5.20 -1.33 0.99
C GLU A 542 4.32 -0.17 1.45
N LEU A 543 4.05 0.78 0.56
CA LEU A 543 3.19 1.92 0.82
C LEU A 543 1.79 1.71 0.20
N GLY A 544 0.77 2.21 0.90
CA GLY A 544 -0.60 2.30 0.39
C GLY A 544 -0.75 3.32 -0.75
N TYR A 545 -1.92 3.95 -0.86
CA TYR A 545 -2.10 5.07 -1.81
C TYR A 545 -1.17 6.21 -1.43
N THR A 546 -0.25 6.53 -2.33
CA THR A 546 0.90 7.39 -2.04
C THR A 546 0.91 8.59 -2.96
N GLY A 547 0.99 9.79 -2.37
CA GLY A 547 1.42 10.98 -3.09
C GLY A 547 2.91 11.20 -2.89
N VAL A 548 3.62 11.56 -3.95
CA VAL A 548 5.06 11.82 -3.94
C VAL A 548 5.37 13.14 -4.61
N GLU A 549 6.26 13.88 -3.98
CA GLU A 549 6.96 15.03 -4.54
C GLU A 549 8.45 14.67 -4.68
N PRO A 550 9.31 15.52 -5.26
CA PRO A 550 10.70 15.15 -5.48
C PRO A 550 11.39 14.75 -4.18
N PHE A 551 11.98 13.56 -4.21
CA PHE A 551 12.76 12.99 -3.13
C PHE A 551 13.93 12.19 -3.71
N ASN A 552 14.85 11.73 -2.86
CA ASN A 552 15.95 10.87 -3.25
C ASN A 552 15.62 9.41 -2.94
N LEU A 553 15.77 8.53 -3.93
CA LEU A 553 15.66 7.10 -3.74
C LEU A 553 17.04 6.43 -3.96
N ASP A 554 17.41 5.58 -3.00
CA ASP A 554 18.54 4.66 -3.13
C ASP A 554 18.06 3.26 -2.74
N ILE A 555 18.16 2.33 -3.69
CA ILE A 555 17.63 0.99 -3.53
C ILE A 555 18.68 0.00 -4.01
N GLU A 556 19.24 -0.75 -3.07
CA GLU A 556 20.22 -1.79 -3.35
C GLU A 556 19.57 -2.98 -4.06
N LYS A 557 20.40 -3.79 -4.70
CA LYS A 557 19.97 -5.02 -5.36
C LYS A 557 19.17 -5.90 -4.39
N ASP A 558 18.09 -6.49 -4.90
CA ASP A 558 17.16 -7.37 -4.19
C ASP A 558 16.30 -6.69 -3.10
N ALA A 559 16.51 -5.41 -2.77
CA ALA A 559 15.57 -4.63 -1.97
C ALA A 559 14.31 -4.26 -2.77
N GLN A 560 13.19 -4.01 -2.09
CA GLN A 560 11.89 -3.76 -2.71
C GLN A 560 11.23 -2.49 -2.19
N PHE A 561 10.90 -1.58 -3.10
CA PHE A 561 10.06 -0.42 -2.85
C PHE A 561 8.76 -0.54 -3.65
N SER A 562 7.61 -0.58 -2.98
CA SER A 562 6.30 -0.59 -3.65
C SER A 562 5.36 0.50 -3.15
N MET A 563 4.52 1.00 -4.05
CA MET A 563 3.46 1.95 -3.70
C MET A 563 2.25 1.80 -4.62
N LYS A 564 1.07 2.22 -4.13
CA LYS A 564 -0.15 2.38 -4.93
C LYS A 564 -0.30 3.81 -5.40
N LEU A 565 -0.60 3.98 -6.68
CA LEU A 565 -0.80 5.29 -7.32
C LEU A 565 -2.28 5.66 -7.35
N LEU A 566 -2.55 6.97 -7.33
CA LEU A 566 -3.91 7.50 -7.51
C LEU A 566 -4.29 7.52 -8.99
N PRO A 567 -5.61 7.58 -9.29
CA PRO A 567 -6.10 7.84 -10.65
C PRO A 567 -5.46 9.08 -11.26
N ASP A 568 -5.27 9.07 -12.58
CA ASP A 568 -4.63 10.15 -13.35
C ASP A 568 -3.20 10.48 -12.93
N LEU A 569 -2.55 9.57 -12.18
CA LEU A 569 -1.24 9.81 -11.57
C LEU A 569 -1.24 11.07 -10.69
N LEU A 570 -2.37 11.36 -10.04
CA LEU A 570 -2.50 12.51 -9.16
C LEU A 570 -1.49 12.42 -8.01
N PHE A 571 -0.84 13.56 -7.74
CA PHE A 571 0.24 13.68 -6.76
C PHE A 571 1.43 12.77 -7.02
N PHE A 572 1.70 12.38 -8.27
CA PHE A 572 2.86 11.57 -8.61
C PHE A 572 3.92 12.37 -9.38
N ASP A 573 5.00 12.74 -8.69
CA ASP A 573 6.20 13.34 -9.28
C ASP A 573 7.28 12.25 -9.48
N ASP A 574 7.69 12.00 -10.72
CA ASP A 574 8.62 10.91 -11.09
C ASP A 574 10.10 11.30 -11.02
N THR A 575 10.41 12.53 -10.60
CA THR A 575 11.78 13.05 -10.50
C THR A 575 12.70 12.15 -9.66
N PHE A 576 12.16 11.49 -8.63
CA PHE A 576 12.96 10.58 -7.78
C PHE A 576 13.48 9.38 -8.57
N LEU A 577 12.73 8.85 -9.54
CA LEU A 577 13.15 7.73 -10.40
C LEU A 577 14.24 8.17 -11.35
N PHE A 578 14.04 9.31 -12.01
CA PHE A 578 15.03 9.90 -12.91
C PHE A 578 16.37 10.16 -12.20
N ASN A 579 16.30 10.76 -11.00
CA ASN A 579 17.49 11.02 -10.18
C ASN A 579 18.19 9.73 -9.77
N SER A 580 17.44 8.68 -9.44
CA SER A 580 18.00 7.40 -9.02
C SER A 580 18.73 6.69 -10.16
N VAL A 581 18.17 6.72 -11.38
CA VAL A 581 18.83 6.19 -12.58
C VAL A 581 20.09 6.99 -12.88
N SER A 582 20.00 8.32 -12.87
CA SER A 582 21.12 9.22 -13.15
C SER A 582 22.28 9.06 -12.15
N LYS A 583 21.96 8.85 -10.87
CA LYS A 583 22.93 8.60 -9.80
C LYS A 583 23.37 7.13 -9.67
N LYS A 584 22.79 6.21 -10.46
CA LYS A 584 23.01 4.76 -10.40
C LYS A 584 22.65 4.12 -9.04
N THR A 585 21.62 4.64 -8.40
CA THR A 585 21.10 4.16 -7.11
C THR A 585 19.80 3.37 -7.26
N LEU A 586 19.27 3.22 -8.48
CA LEU A 586 18.14 2.33 -8.79
C LEU A 586 18.64 0.90 -9.09
N ASN A 587 19.02 0.12 -8.08
CA ASN A 587 19.57 -1.24 -8.26
C ASN A 587 18.62 -2.37 -7.83
N GLY A 588 17.65 -2.11 -6.96
CA GLY A 588 16.63 -3.08 -6.54
C GLY A 588 15.33 -3.01 -7.35
N LYS A 589 14.24 -3.51 -6.76
CA LYS A 589 12.91 -3.61 -7.38
C LYS A 589 12.04 -2.43 -6.98
N VAL A 590 11.61 -1.63 -7.96
CA VAL A 590 10.61 -0.58 -7.74
C VAL A 590 9.29 -1.04 -8.36
N ILE A 591 8.22 -1.09 -7.56
CA ILE A 591 6.92 -1.63 -7.97
C ILE A 591 5.85 -0.54 -7.84
N LEU A 592 5.23 -0.18 -8.96
CA LEU A 592 4.19 0.83 -9.03
C LEU A 592 2.87 0.15 -9.38
N ASN A 593 1.93 0.16 -8.43
CA ASN A 593 0.58 -0.32 -8.63
C ASN A 593 -0.26 0.82 -9.21
N ALA A 594 -0.36 0.87 -10.54
CA ALA A 594 -1.20 1.85 -11.24
C ALA A 594 -2.68 1.59 -10.95
N TYR A 595 -3.50 2.65 -10.94
CA TYR A 595 -4.91 2.53 -10.62
C TYR A 595 -5.72 1.85 -11.75
N ASN A 596 -5.46 2.25 -13.01
CA ASN A 596 -6.10 1.70 -14.19
C ASN A 596 -5.11 1.51 -15.36
N GLN A 597 -5.55 0.82 -16.41
CA GLN A 597 -4.69 0.48 -17.56
C GLN A 597 -4.20 1.73 -18.32
N THR A 598 -5.00 2.80 -18.34
CA THR A 598 -4.61 4.07 -19.00
C THR A 598 -3.47 4.73 -18.24
N ASP A 599 -3.54 4.79 -16.91
CA ASP A 599 -2.49 5.31 -16.05
C ASP A 599 -1.21 4.48 -16.21
N ALA A 600 -1.32 3.15 -16.28
CA ALA A 600 -0.18 2.26 -16.49
C ALA A 600 0.55 2.54 -17.82
N GLU A 601 -0.17 2.70 -18.93
CA GLU A 601 0.44 2.99 -20.24
C GLU A 601 0.96 4.43 -20.34
N ASN A 602 0.27 5.40 -19.74
CA ASN A 602 0.72 6.79 -19.65
C ASN A 602 2.04 6.89 -18.87
N LEU A 603 2.07 6.27 -17.68
CA LEU A 603 3.25 6.23 -16.83
C LEU A 603 4.43 5.54 -17.54
N LYS A 604 4.20 4.38 -18.16
CA LYS A 604 5.24 3.69 -18.94
C LYS A 604 5.79 4.57 -20.05
N SER A 605 4.92 5.30 -20.75
CA SER A 605 5.34 6.20 -21.84
C SER A 605 6.18 7.35 -21.31
N GLU A 606 5.81 7.95 -20.18
CA GLU A 606 6.58 9.01 -19.52
C GLU A 606 7.95 8.51 -19.05
N LEU A 607 7.99 7.40 -18.31
CA LEU A 607 9.25 6.83 -17.81
C LEU A 607 10.21 6.46 -18.95
N LYS A 608 9.70 5.91 -20.06
CA LYS A 608 10.51 5.65 -21.26
C LYS A 608 11.07 6.92 -21.89
N ARG A 609 10.30 8.02 -21.94
CA ARG A 609 10.79 9.32 -22.45
C ARG A 609 11.97 9.84 -21.62
N GLN A 610 11.95 9.59 -20.31
CA GLN A 610 13.01 9.97 -19.39
C GLN A 610 14.18 8.97 -19.31
N ALA A 611 14.20 7.96 -20.20
CA ALA A 611 15.19 6.88 -20.21
C ALA A 611 15.25 6.05 -18.90
N ILE A 612 14.15 5.98 -18.17
CA ILE A 612 14.01 5.13 -16.97
C ILE A 612 13.63 3.71 -17.43
N PRO A 613 14.38 2.67 -17.04
CA PRO A 613 14.04 1.29 -17.37
C PRO A 613 12.69 0.92 -16.75
N VAL A 614 11.74 0.47 -17.59
CA VAL A 614 10.37 0.19 -17.17
C VAL A 614 9.75 -1.00 -17.89
N ALA A 615 9.03 -1.84 -17.14
CA ALA A 615 8.23 -2.95 -17.66
C ALA A 615 6.80 -2.90 -17.09
N ILE A 616 5.85 -3.47 -17.83
CA ILE A 616 4.50 -3.76 -17.33
C ILE A 616 4.38 -5.28 -17.16
N VAL A 617 3.98 -5.72 -15.97
CA VAL A 617 3.86 -7.13 -15.60
C VAL A 617 2.48 -7.44 -15.03
N SER A 618 2.09 -8.71 -14.97
CA SER A 618 0.77 -9.08 -14.44
C SER A 618 0.74 -9.20 -12.92
N LYS A 619 1.89 -9.43 -12.29
CA LYS A 619 2.01 -9.68 -10.85
C LYS A 619 3.28 -9.06 -10.27
N GLU A 620 3.24 -8.69 -8.99
CA GLU A 620 4.37 -8.07 -8.28
C GLU A 620 5.63 -8.96 -8.21
N ASP A 621 5.47 -10.28 -8.17
CA ASP A 621 6.58 -11.24 -8.09
C ASP A 621 7.44 -11.30 -9.36
N GLU A 622 6.93 -10.77 -10.47
CA GLU A 622 7.65 -10.63 -11.74
C GLU A 622 8.63 -9.43 -11.76
N ALA A 623 8.63 -8.59 -10.73
CA ALA A 623 9.49 -7.40 -10.64
C ALA A 623 10.99 -7.76 -10.59
N LYS A 624 11.81 -7.01 -11.36
CA LYS A 624 13.26 -7.24 -11.45
C LYS A 624 14.07 -6.08 -10.89
N ASN A 625 15.31 -6.40 -10.56
CA ASN A 625 16.31 -5.45 -10.09
C ASN A 625 16.71 -4.47 -11.19
N GLY A 626 16.84 -3.20 -10.84
CA GLY A 626 17.30 -2.15 -11.73
C GLY A 626 16.25 -1.65 -12.73
N GLU A 627 14.97 -2.00 -12.54
CA GLU A 627 13.86 -1.51 -13.34
C GLU A 627 12.65 -1.10 -12.50
N VAL A 628 11.86 -0.18 -13.05
CA VAL A 628 10.54 0.16 -12.54
C VAL A 628 9.53 -0.83 -13.12
N THR A 629 8.83 -1.53 -12.26
CA THR A 629 7.81 -2.51 -12.60
C THR A 629 6.44 -1.89 -12.36
N ILE A 630 5.67 -1.67 -13.42
CA ILE A 630 4.28 -1.26 -13.31
C ILE A 630 3.42 -2.53 -13.32
N VAL A 631 2.71 -2.78 -12.22
CA VAL A 631 1.82 -3.92 -12.13
C VAL A 631 0.55 -3.58 -12.88
N LYS A 632 0.12 -4.46 -13.80
CA LYS A 632 -1.15 -4.30 -14.49
C LYS A 632 -2.26 -4.23 -13.44
N PRO A 633 -3.06 -3.16 -13.44
CA PRO A 633 -4.22 -3.12 -12.58
C PRO A 633 -5.16 -4.25 -13.00
N ILE A 634 -5.84 -4.82 -12.01
CA ILE A 634 -6.95 -5.74 -12.25
C ILE A 634 -8.08 -5.01 -13.02
N ASN A 635 -8.09 -3.67 -12.98
CA ASN A 635 -9.03 -2.82 -13.68
C ASN A 635 -8.72 -2.69 -15.18
N SER A 636 -9.65 -3.18 -16.00
CA SER A 636 -9.72 -2.86 -17.43
C SER A 636 -10.36 -1.50 -17.72
N GLY A 637 -11.19 -0.96 -16.82
CA GLY A 637 -11.88 0.32 -17.02
C GLY A 637 -10.97 1.54 -16.88
N GLY A 638 -11.22 2.57 -17.69
CA GLY A 638 -10.53 3.86 -17.68
C GLY A 638 -10.92 4.81 -16.55
N VAL A 639 -10.42 6.04 -16.70
CA VAL A 639 -10.17 7.08 -15.68
C VAL A 639 -11.35 7.46 -14.76
N GLU A 640 -12.60 7.34 -15.21
CA GLU A 640 -13.78 7.84 -14.46
C GLU A 640 -14.55 6.76 -13.68
N SER A 641 -13.98 5.56 -13.53
CA SER A 641 -14.66 4.40 -12.97
C SER A 641 -14.74 4.42 -11.44
N SER A 642 -15.93 4.62 -10.85
CA SER A 642 -16.17 4.45 -9.40
C SER A 642 -16.27 2.99 -8.96
N GLN A 643 -16.14 2.04 -9.89
CA GLN A 643 -16.17 0.61 -9.61
C GLN A 643 -14.94 -0.09 -10.18
N LEU A 644 -14.52 -1.16 -9.51
CA LEU A 644 -13.41 -2.02 -9.90
C LEU A 644 -13.92 -3.45 -10.03
N ILE A 645 -13.85 -4.06 -11.22
CA ILE A 645 -14.07 -5.50 -11.35
C ILE A 645 -13.01 -6.21 -10.53
N SER A 646 -13.46 -6.84 -9.45
CA SER A 646 -12.59 -7.53 -8.51
C SER A 646 -12.39 -8.98 -8.93
N ARG A 647 -13.41 -9.62 -9.52
CA ARG A 647 -13.44 -11.06 -9.87
C ARG A 647 -14.49 -11.37 -10.94
N THR A 648 -14.27 -12.47 -11.64
CA THR A 648 -15.28 -13.15 -12.46
C THR A 648 -15.32 -14.64 -12.10
N PHE A 649 -16.47 -15.28 -12.32
CA PHE A 649 -16.65 -16.72 -12.17
C PHE A 649 -17.42 -17.25 -13.37
N SER A 650 -17.10 -18.45 -13.84
CA SER A 650 -17.88 -19.13 -14.89
C SER A 650 -18.06 -20.61 -14.57
N TYR A 651 -19.26 -21.14 -14.83
CA TYR A 651 -19.58 -22.55 -14.63
C TYR A 651 -20.86 -22.94 -15.37
N VAL A 652 -21.00 -24.22 -15.70
CA VAL A 652 -22.26 -24.81 -16.18
C VAL A 652 -23.13 -25.16 -14.97
N MET A 653 -24.37 -24.67 -14.94
CA MET A 653 -25.30 -24.87 -13.83
C MET A 653 -26.17 -26.12 -14.04
N ASP A 654 -26.75 -26.26 -15.22
CA ASP A 654 -27.64 -27.37 -15.57
C ASP A 654 -27.50 -27.74 -17.06
N VAL A 655 -27.76 -29.02 -17.36
CA VAL A 655 -27.78 -29.57 -18.72
C VAL A 655 -28.98 -30.50 -18.85
N ASP A 656 -29.90 -30.20 -19.75
CA ASP A 656 -31.04 -31.05 -20.08
C ASP A 656 -30.84 -31.68 -21.46
N TYR A 657 -30.85 -33.02 -21.52
CA TYR A 657 -30.35 -33.82 -22.64
C TYR A 657 -31.41 -34.37 -23.59
#